data_AF-A0A8H5Q7L6-F1
#
_entry.id   AF-A0A8H5Q7L6-F1
#
_cell.length_a   1.000
_cell.length_b   1.000
_cell.length_c   1.000
_cell.angle_alpha   90.00
_cell.angle_beta   90.00
_cell.angle_gamma   90.00
#
_symmetry.space_group_name_H-M   'P 1'
#
loop_
_entity.id
_entity.type
_entity.pdbx_description
1 polymer ?
#
loop_
_entity_poly.entity_id
_entity_poly.type
_entity_poly.pdbx_seq_one_letter_code
_entity_poly.pdbx_strand_id
1 'polypeptide(L)'
;MAASTSRPTVVQLVSRDRAVATSVSISSTTIDQLLFAEKPDVPYPSGSEKLYHAVEMAERYAYDDSAPHIPQNLRGATPNQLKTDGKLRLYAKEQGFIVSINPRLTHGMVLFMKGHIQVFAIVPMIFLRQGSAFRTLADKTADNVPLLEAPVIDLKPQQADNLFDQTVRTLWNLTSQPESLRKLRELLMPEEDIVGYFTTPRDNVDSITNALLPEVREVLQSGEFSLRDLTDLRHYSADWPSNQASCIYLRIYIKRNDRPGPYSDTSQADINGNVGMYFGQTRNLRNRLYAYERTMVPGSRSPHMMFALKCSPEDRHTIPIMIWEDGDVSSHILKMAEQTMILLLRSYQRYLFVPDDHMSSGQVVNSRCAKLLASFQRRAASTTGWPLINGRGLNTASPIFETYRSNCPFLSIPMAPGNPNARSFTSYRIRRTLVYSIGMAQVQLYFHSHYSDTDTRKQVFFSRVKNNTLNAQRPRYGYLVFEIMDDDKPHPRPYMGVPSVGPFKNFNQASSFGVHLEWFNKSSGRWCKVALAKGPYIDLARLARTGDVEACLKPYRDGMMIIQALRGIDYTGLLDGFPRRVTIASQDISVMKTNHLLQEYRLERQVRVSSPVPARSDWQQNYNLMVRQFSCDVTRVLVQAPTADDPVMIYTNADARSSGQLVKAGRRRNCDTCTLASARRGYISVCEPDPSHPHGCCKACSLFNRPCTFTALSQHPRLFGNRQPSRHVNYGLSVYPDGPFRWLIYRRDLSNEELDADDLVPEPFEERFGVSEEDEDVEAAERDEAQGEVPESNEE
;
A
#
# COMPACT_ATOMS: atom_id res chain seq x y z
N MET A 1 18.84 -23.65 67.43
CA MET A 1 18.13 -22.38 67.15
C MET A 1 19.14 -21.33 66.69
N ALA A 2 19.20 -21.06 65.40
CA ALA A 2 19.72 -19.82 64.81
C ALA A 2 19.26 -19.82 63.34
N ALA A 3 18.28 -18.98 63.02
CA ALA A 3 17.62 -18.95 61.72
C ALA A 3 18.34 -17.99 60.77
N SER A 4 18.72 -18.49 59.59
CA SER A 4 19.21 -17.71 58.46
C SER A 4 18.03 -17.08 57.71
N THR A 5 18.05 -15.75 57.54
CA THR A 5 17.12 -15.04 56.64
C THR A 5 17.87 -14.55 55.42
N SER A 6 17.74 -15.32 54.33
CA SER A 6 18.16 -14.97 52.98
C SER A 6 17.34 -13.80 52.42
N ARG A 7 18.01 -12.73 52.00
CA ARG A 7 17.41 -11.64 51.22
C ARG A 7 17.10 -12.12 49.79
N PRO A 8 15.96 -11.73 49.19
CA PRO A 8 15.63 -12.12 47.82
C PRO A 8 16.44 -11.30 46.82
N THR A 9 17.12 -11.99 45.92
CA THR A 9 17.79 -11.38 44.76
C THR A 9 16.71 -11.06 43.73
N VAL A 10 16.44 -9.77 43.51
CA VAL A 10 15.56 -9.32 42.42
C VAL A 10 16.35 -9.44 41.11
N VAL A 11 16.13 -10.53 40.40
CA VAL A 11 16.62 -10.75 39.04
C VAL A 11 15.82 -9.83 38.11
N GLN A 12 16.39 -8.67 37.74
CA GLN A 12 15.87 -7.86 36.65
C GLN A 12 16.08 -8.60 35.32
N LEU A 13 14.97 -9.03 34.73
CA LEU A 13 14.85 -9.50 33.35
C LEU A 13 15.27 -8.39 32.37
N VAL A 14 16.56 -8.38 32.01
CA VAL A 14 17.05 -7.68 30.81
C VAL A 14 17.73 -8.75 29.96
N SER A 15 16.96 -9.50 29.18
CA SER A 15 17.49 -10.38 28.15
C SER A 15 16.48 -10.60 27.03
N ARG A 16 16.98 -10.60 25.79
CA ARG A 16 16.35 -11.06 24.53
C ARG A 16 15.48 -10.08 23.72
N ASP A 17 16.04 -8.95 23.27
CA ASP A 17 15.36 -8.14 22.21
C ASP A 17 16.01 -8.25 20.81
N ARG A 18 17.23 -8.79 20.69
CA ARG A 18 17.90 -8.89 19.38
C ARG A 18 17.40 -10.04 18.50
N ALA A 19 16.86 -11.11 19.12
CA ALA A 19 16.24 -12.23 18.39
C ALA A 19 14.79 -11.92 17.96
N VAL A 20 14.17 -10.88 18.55
CA VAL A 20 12.74 -10.55 18.34
C VAL A 20 12.53 -9.79 17.03
N ALA A 21 13.49 -8.96 16.61
CA ALA A 21 13.34 -8.11 15.42
C ALA A 21 13.30 -8.89 14.10
N THR A 22 14.11 -9.95 13.95
CA THR A 22 14.05 -10.88 12.80
C THR A 22 12.92 -11.89 12.94
N SER A 23 12.50 -12.25 14.16
CA SER A 23 11.44 -13.24 14.38
C SER A 23 10.03 -12.71 14.11
N VAL A 24 9.75 -11.41 14.28
CA VAL A 24 8.40 -10.85 14.01
C VAL A 24 8.06 -10.97 12.51
N SER A 25 8.98 -10.57 11.63
CA SER A 25 8.75 -10.57 10.17
C SER A 25 8.56 -11.96 9.56
N ILE A 26 9.20 -13.01 10.11
CA ILE A 26 9.13 -14.37 9.57
C ILE A 26 7.91 -15.13 10.12
N SER A 27 7.33 -14.68 11.25
CA SER A 27 6.24 -15.42 11.92
C SER A 27 4.87 -14.76 11.80
N SER A 28 4.80 -13.47 11.47
CA SER A 28 3.54 -12.73 11.33
C SER A 28 2.91 -12.93 9.96
N THR A 29 1.80 -13.66 9.94
CA THR A 29 0.96 -13.90 8.76
C THR A 29 -0.17 -12.87 8.74
N THR A 30 -0.41 -12.21 7.61
CA THR A 30 -1.59 -11.35 7.39
C THR A 30 -2.72 -12.16 6.77
N ILE A 31 -3.98 -11.77 7.01
CA ILE A 31 -5.14 -12.58 6.58
C ILE A 31 -5.25 -12.77 5.06
N ASP A 32 -4.69 -11.85 4.28
CA ASP A 32 -4.66 -11.90 2.81
C ASP A 32 -3.74 -13.01 2.27
N GLN A 33 -2.77 -13.48 3.06
CA GLN A 33 -1.86 -14.55 2.68
C GLN A 33 -2.54 -15.92 2.61
N LEU A 34 -3.74 -16.05 3.20
CA LEU A 34 -4.58 -17.26 3.12
C LEU A 34 -5.57 -17.23 1.95
N LEU A 35 -5.61 -16.13 1.18
CA LEU A 35 -6.48 -15.95 0.02
C LEU A 35 -5.75 -16.31 -1.28
N PHE A 36 -5.55 -17.60 -1.52
CA PHE A 36 -4.79 -18.06 -2.67
C PHE A 36 -5.54 -17.91 -4.00
N ALA A 37 -4.83 -17.45 -5.04
CA ALA A 37 -5.34 -17.39 -6.41
C ALA A 37 -5.58 -18.79 -6.97
N GLU A 38 -4.66 -19.71 -6.70
CA GLU A 38 -4.72 -21.12 -7.10
C GLU A 38 -4.49 -22.01 -5.89
N LYS A 39 -4.84 -23.29 -6.02
CA LYS A 39 -4.58 -24.27 -4.98
C LYS A 39 -3.04 -24.40 -4.79
N PRO A 40 -2.50 -24.17 -3.59
CA PRO A 40 -1.07 -24.36 -3.33
C PRO A 40 -0.61 -25.78 -3.68
N ASP A 41 0.63 -25.89 -4.14
CA ASP A 41 1.25 -27.20 -4.35
C ASP A 41 1.49 -27.90 -3.00
N VAL A 42 1.20 -29.20 -2.94
CA VAL A 42 1.20 -29.97 -1.70
C VAL A 42 1.97 -31.27 -1.87
N PRO A 43 2.90 -31.59 -0.95
CA PRO A 43 3.63 -32.85 -0.97
C PRO A 43 2.76 -33.99 -0.40
N TYR A 44 1.74 -34.42 -1.16
CA TYR A 44 0.79 -35.45 -0.72
C TYR A 44 1.51 -36.76 -0.35
N PRO A 45 1.18 -37.37 0.81
CA PRO A 45 1.56 -38.74 1.12
C PRO A 45 0.98 -39.72 0.09
N SER A 46 1.73 -40.76 -0.26
CA SER A 46 1.24 -41.81 -1.16
C SER A 46 0.01 -42.50 -0.56
N GLY A 47 -1.07 -42.59 -1.36
CA GLY A 47 -2.31 -43.28 -0.96
C GLY A 47 -3.25 -42.49 -0.03
N SER A 48 -2.97 -41.21 0.26
CA SER A 48 -3.90 -40.36 1.02
C SER A 48 -4.97 -39.73 0.14
N GLU A 49 -6.20 -39.61 0.66
CA GLU A 49 -7.25 -38.82 0.02
C GLU A 49 -6.82 -37.34 -0.04
N LYS A 50 -6.90 -36.76 -1.26
CA LYS A 50 -6.57 -35.35 -1.48
C LYS A 50 -7.75 -34.49 -1.06
N LEU A 51 -7.75 -34.10 0.21
CA LEU A 51 -8.69 -33.13 0.74
C LEU A 51 -8.14 -31.71 0.57
N TYR A 52 -8.98 -30.69 0.51
CA TYR A 52 -8.51 -29.33 0.73
C TYR A 52 -9.63 -28.52 1.37
N HIS A 53 -9.60 -28.44 2.70
CA HIS A 53 -10.62 -27.74 3.48
C HIS A 53 -9.98 -26.68 4.37
N ALA A 54 -10.69 -25.59 4.59
CA ALA A 54 -10.31 -24.62 5.60
C ALA A 54 -10.31 -25.27 6.98
N VAL A 55 -9.29 -24.98 7.79
CA VAL A 55 -9.26 -25.37 9.19
C VAL A 55 -8.82 -24.22 10.07
N GLU A 56 -9.24 -24.30 11.33
CA GLU A 56 -8.78 -23.45 12.42
C GLU A 56 -8.35 -24.34 13.58
N MET A 57 -7.23 -24.03 14.22
CA MET A 57 -6.79 -24.71 15.44
C MET A 57 -7.78 -24.44 16.59
N ALA A 58 -8.39 -25.49 17.13
CA ALA A 58 -9.28 -25.40 18.28
C ALA A 58 -8.52 -25.05 19.57
N GLU A 59 -7.34 -25.64 19.74
CA GLU A 59 -6.44 -25.43 20.88
C GLU A 59 -4.98 -25.36 20.43
N ARG A 60 -4.08 -25.02 21.35
CA ARG A 60 -2.64 -25.00 21.08
C ARG A 60 -2.09 -26.43 20.89
N TYR A 61 -1.17 -26.60 19.94
CA TYR A 61 -0.48 -27.86 19.69
C TYR A 61 1.01 -27.62 19.41
N ALA A 62 1.87 -28.49 19.96
CA ALA A 62 3.32 -28.44 19.74
C ALA A 62 3.72 -29.56 18.79
N TYR A 63 3.93 -29.21 17.52
CA TYR A 63 4.27 -30.13 16.46
C TYR A 63 5.77 -30.43 16.46
N ASP A 64 6.11 -31.72 16.56
CA ASP A 64 7.49 -32.23 16.50
C ASP A 64 7.71 -32.90 15.14
N ASP A 65 8.35 -32.18 14.23
CA ASP A 65 8.63 -32.66 12.88
C ASP A 65 9.79 -33.68 12.84
N SER A 66 10.43 -34.00 13.97
CA SER A 66 11.46 -35.03 14.06
C SER A 66 10.92 -36.39 14.51
N ALA A 67 9.66 -36.43 14.98
CA ALA A 67 9.10 -37.62 15.59
C ALA A 67 8.99 -38.80 14.60
N PRO A 68 9.19 -40.06 15.03
CA PRO A 68 9.22 -41.23 14.15
C PRO A 68 7.93 -41.47 13.34
N HIS A 69 6.79 -41.02 13.86
CA HIS A 69 5.48 -41.16 13.23
C HIS A 69 5.20 -40.14 12.11
N ILE A 70 6.08 -39.14 11.93
CA ILE A 70 5.97 -38.15 10.86
C ILE A 70 6.47 -38.74 9.53
N PRO A 71 5.75 -38.52 8.41
CA PRO A 71 6.17 -38.93 7.08
C PRO A 71 7.59 -38.48 6.74
N GLN A 72 8.36 -39.33 6.06
CA GLN A 72 9.77 -39.08 5.79
C GLN A 72 10.01 -37.78 5.00
N ASN A 73 9.11 -37.44 4.07
CA ASN A 73 9.19 -36.22 3.27
C ASN A 73 8.91 -34.92 4.07
N LEU A 74 8.32 -35.02 5.26
CA LEU A 74 8.07 -33.89 6.15
C LEU A 74 9.03 -33.84 7.35
N ARG A 75 9.81 -34.90 7.57
CA ARG A 75 10.66 -35.01 8.75
C ARG A 75 11.79 -33.98 8.68
N GLY A 76 11.87 -33.10 9.67
CA GLY A 76 12.85 -32.01 9.71
C GLY A 76 12.62 -30.89 8.67
N ALA A 77 11.48 -30.90 7.96
CA ALA A 77 11.19 -29.91 6.92
C ALA A 77 10.82 -28.53 7.47
N THR A 78 10.44 -28.42 8.74
CA THR A 78 10.11 -27.13 9.33
C THR A 78 11.39 -26.33 9.61
N PRO A 79 11.53 -25.08 9.13
CA PRO A 79 12.70 -24.26 9.40
C PRO A 79 12.97 -24.06 10.91
N ASN A 80 14.23 -24.18 11.32
CA ASN A 80 14.62 -24.05 12.73
C ASN A 80 14.26 -22.70 13.35
N GLN A 81 14.24 -21.64 12.55
CA GLN A 81 13.81 -20.29 12.98
C GLN A 81 12.34 -20.20 13.40
N LEU A 82 11.50 -21.16 12.99
CA LEU A 82 10.09 -21.24 13.38
C LEU A 82 9.86 -22.14 14.60
N LYS A 83 10.91 -22.83 15.08
CA LYS A 83 10.82 -23.79 16.19
C LYS A 83 11.18 -23.12 17.51
N THR A 84 10.48 -23.50 18.57
CA THR A 84 10.85 -23.22 19.96
C THR A 84 11.02 -24.54 20.68
N ASP A 85 12.18 -24.76 21.30
CA ASP A 85 12.53 -26.03 21.96
C ASP A 85 12.43 -27.24 21.00
N GLY A 86 12.84 -27.04 19.74
CA GLY A 86 12.79 -28.06 18.69
C GLY A 86 11.41 -28.32 18.09
N LYS A 87 10.35 -27.64 18.54
CA LYS A 87 8.97 -27.87 18.08
C LYS A 87 8.34 -26.62 17.46
N LEU A 88 7.50 -26.83 16.45
CA LEU A 88 6.65 -25.78 15.89
C LEU A 88 5.44 -25.58 16.81
N ARG A 89 5.22 -24.35 17.27
CA ARG A 89 4.04 -24.00 18.06
C ARG A 89 2.91 -23.55 17.13
N LEU A 90 1.81 -24.28 17.17
CA LEU A 90 0.53 -23.95 16.54
C LEU A 90 -0.42 -23.45 17.62
N TYR A 91 -1.04 -22.30 17.40
CA TYR A 91 -1.83 -21.62 18.43
C TYR A 91 -3.33 -21.77 18.18
N ALA A 92 -4.13 -21.64 19.23
CA ALA A 92 -5.58 -21.60 19.08
C ALA A 92 -6.00 -20.45 18.14
N LYS A 93 -7.02 -20.68 17.33
CA LYS A 93 -7.49 -19.83 16.23
C LYS A 93 -6.54 -19.67 15.04
N GLU A 94 -5.38 -20.31 15.07
CA GLU A 94 -4.47 -20.26 13.93
C GLU A 94 -5.11 -20.96 12.72
N GLN A 95 -5.13 -20.26 11.59
CA GLN A 95 -5.84 -20.65 10.38
C GLN A 95 -4.92 -21.37 9.40
N GLY A 96 -5.44 -22.43 8.77
CA GLY A 96 -4.71 -23.22 7.79
C GLY A 96 -5.62 -24.01 6.86
N PHE A 97 -5.05 -24.90 6.07
CA PHE A 97 -5.80 -25.79 5.19
C PHE A 97 -5.43 -27.23 5.44
N ILE A 98 -6.40 -28.09 5.75
CA ILE A 98 -6.18 -29.52 5.81
C ILE A 98 -6.14 -30.07 4.40
N VAL A 99 -5.04 -30.76 4.06
CA VAL A 99 -4.73 -31.19 2.70
C VAL A 99 -4.75 -32.71 2.51
N SER A 100 -4.67 -33.46 3.62
CA SER A 100 -4.95 -34.90 3.63
C SER A 100 -5.31 -35.35 5.04
N ILE A 101 -6.04 -36.46 5.14
CA ILE A 101 -6.35 -37.12 6.41
C ILE A 101 -5.80 -38.53 6.34
N ASN A 102 -5.25 -39.02 7.44
CA ASN A 102 -4.80 -40.41 7.49
C ASN A 102 -6.00 -41.38 7.42
N PRO A 103 -5.82 -42.64 6.96
CA PRO A 103 -6.93 -43.59 6.79
C PRO A 103 -7.73 -43.89 8.08
N ARG A 104 -7.14 -43.62 9.25
CA ARG A 104 -7.78 -43.81 10.56
C ARG A 104 -8.56 -42.57 11.03
N LEU A 105 -8.59 -41.48 10.26
CA LEU A 105 -9.25 -40.22 10.59
C LEU A 105 -8.82 -39.59 11.92
N THR A 106 -7.60 -39.88 12.37
CA THR A 106 -7.05 -39.39 13.64
C THR A 106 -6.14 -38.19 13.47
N HIS A 107 -5.51 -38.05 12.31
CA HIS A 107 -4.54 -36.98 12.03
C HIS A 107 -4.75 -36.41 10.63
N GLY A 108 -4.62 -35.09 10.52
CA GLY A 108 -4.61 -34.35 9.28
C GLY A 108 -3.22 -33.79 8.98
N MET A 109 -2.82 -33.80 7.71
CA MET A 109 -1.74 -32.94 7.22
C MET A 109 -2.34 -31.56 6.94
N VAL A 110 -1.80 -30.53 7.59
CA VAL A 110 -2.32 -29.16 7.53
C VAL A 110 -1.24 -28.21 7.05
N LEU A 111 -1.58 -27.38 6.07
CA LEU A 111 -0.79 -26.25 5.61
C LEU A 111 -1.09 -25.02 6.48
N PHE A 112 -0.05 -24.43 7.06
CA PHE A 112 -0.08 -23.14 7.73
C PHE A 112 0.84 -22.14 7.02
N MET A 113 0.45 -20.86 7.03
CA MET A 113 1.33 -19.77 6.63
C MET A 113 2.01 -19.20 7.88
N LYS A 114 3.34 -19.08 7.84
CA LYS A 114 4.17 -18.37 8.83
C LYS A 114 4.93 -17.26 8.11
N GLY A 115 4.35 -16.06 8.08
CA GLY A 115 4.80 -15.01 7.16
C GLY A 115 4.78 -15.52 5.72
N HIS A 116 5.88 -15.36 4.99
CA HIS A 116 6.00 -15.86 3.61
C HIS A 116 6.26 -17.37 3.49
N ILE A 117 6.41 -18.10 4.60
CA ILE A 117 6.79 -19.52 4.59
C ILE A 117 5.55 -20.41 4.70
N GLN A 118 5.40 -21.34 3.76
CA GLN A 118 4.44 -22.44 3.84
C GLN A 118 5.00 -23.55 4.72
N VAL A 119 4.23 -23.97 5.74
CA VAL A 119 4.64 -25.02 6.67
C VAL A 119 3.56 -26.11 6.72
N PHE A 120 3.98 -27.35 6.54
CA PHE A 120 3.10 -28.52 6.68
C PHE A 120 3.31 -29.18 8.05
N ALA A 121 2.21 -29.40 8.77
CA ALA A 121 2.22 -30.06 10.07
C ALA A 121 1.23 -31.23 10.11
N ILE A 122 1.59 -32.31 10.80
CA ILE A 122 0.67 -33.40 11.12
C ILE A 122 0.00 -33.08 12.45
N VAL A 123 -1.31 -32.83 12.41
CA VAL A 123 -2.10 -32.38 13.55
C VAL A 123 -3.22 -33.39 13.85
N PRO A 124 -3.40 -33.83 15.11
CA PRO A 124 -4.53 -34.66 15.47
C PRO A 124 -5.86 -33.94 15.20
N MET A 125 -6.84 -34.65 14.64
CA MET A 125 -8.13 -34.07 14.23
C MET A 125 -8.89 -33.41 15.38
N ILE A 126 -8.70 -33.89 16.62
CA ILE A 126 -9.31 -33.30 17.84
C ILE A 126 -8.90 -31.84 18.08
N PHE A 127 -7.77 -31.40 17.51
CA PHE A 127 -7.28 -30.01 17.62
C PHE A 127 -7.75 -29.12 16.47
N LEU A 128 -8.56 -29.63 15.53
CA LEU A 128 -8.95 -28.91 14.32
C LEU A 128 -10.47 -28.68 14.28
N ARG A 129 -10.86 -27.46 13.94
CA ARG A 129 -12.20 -27.12 13.46
C ARG A 129 -12.16 -27.08 11.96
N GLN A 130 -12.89 -27.98 11.32
CA GLN A 130 -12.98 -28.05 9.86
C GLN A 130 -14.10 -27.14 9.33
N GLY A 131 -13.80 -26.42 8.27
CA GLY A 131 -14.73 -25.58 7.52
C GLY A 131 -14.97 -26.11 6.11
N SER A 132 -15.38 -25.19 5.24
CA SER A 132 -15.71 -25.41 3.84
C SER A 132 -14.50 -25.91 3.02
N ALA A 133 -14.81 -26.56 1.90
CA ALA A 133 -13.81 -26.88 0.89
C ALA A 133 -13.15 -25.60 0.37
N PHE A 134 -11.89 -25.71 -0.04
CA PHE A 134 -11.13 -24.60 -0.61
C PHE A 134 -11.82 -24.00 -1.81
N ARG A 135 -11.75 -22.67 -1.86
CA ARG A 135 -12.21 -21.87 -2.99
C ARG A 135 -11.08 -20.95 -3.41
N THR A 136 -10.90 -20.81 -4.71
CA THR A 136 -9.92 -19.88 -5.28
C THR A 136 -10.29 -18.44 -4.93
N LEU A 137 -9.35 -17.52 -5.04
CA LEU A 137 -9.66 -16.09 -4.90
C LEU A 137 -10.74 -15.66 -5.90
N ALA A 138 -10.70 -16.18 -7.13
CA ALA A 138 -11.68 -15.87 -8.16
C ALA A 138 -13.10 -16.30 -7.77
N ASP A 139 -13.27 -17.52 -7.24
CA ASP A 139 -14.57 -18.00 -6.73
C ASP A 139 -15.10 -17.07 -5.63
N LYS A 140 -14.23 -16.68 -4.70
CA LYS A 140 -14.59 -15.78 -3.60
C LYS A 140 -14.93 -14.39 -4.09
N THR A 141 -14.20 -13.88 -5.10
CA THR A 141 -14.48 -12.59 -5.73
C THR A 141 -15.81 -12.63 -6.47
N ALA A 142 -16.16 -13.73 -7.13
CA ALA A 142 -17.41 -13.88 -7.85
C ALA A 142 -18.65 -13.76 -6.94
N ASP A 143 -18.56 -14.18 -5.68
CA ASP A 143 -19.62 -13.99 -4.68
C ASP A 143 -19.75 -12.54 -4.22
N ASN A 144 -18.62 -11.84 -4.15
CA ASN A 144 -18.57 -10.45 -3.69
C ASN A 144 -18.96 -9.44 -4.75
N VAL A 145 -18.75 -9.79 -6.02
CA VAL A 145 -19.04 -8.93 -7.16
C VAL A 145 -20.22 -9.55 -7.92
N PRO A 146 -21.47 -9.20 -7.54
CA PRO A 146 -22.65 -9.85 -8.07
C PRO A 146 -22.76 -9.63 -9.58
N LEU A 147 -23.37 -10.59 -10.26
CA LEU A 147 -23.79 -10.37 -11.64
C LEU A 147 -24.99 -9.42 -11.63
N LEU A 148 -24.74 -8.17 -12.03
CA LEU A 148 -25.77 -7.14 -12.09
C LEU A 148 -26.21 -6.91 -13.53
N GLU A 149 -27.52 -6.79 -13.74
CA GLU A 149 -28.11 -6.28 -14.98
C GLU A 149 -28.57 -4.84 -14.79
N ALA A 150 -28.85 -4.10 -15.86
CA ALA A 150 -29.50 -2.80 -15.78
C ALA A 150 -30.87 -2.90 -15.06
N PRO A 151 -31.25 -1.93 -14.20
CA PRO A 151 -32.56 -1.94 -13.55
C PRO A 151 -33.67 -1.80 -14.58
N VAL A 152 -34.80 -2.48 -14.40
CA VAL A 152 -35.96 -2.34 -15.29
C VAL A 152 -36.66 -1.02 -14.94
N ILE A 153 -36.37 0.01 -15.73
CA ILE A 153 -36.94 1.37 -15.63
C ILE A 153 -37.65 1.66 -16.96
N ASP A 154 -38.82 2.31 -16.92
CA ASP A 154 -39.47 2.83 -18.12
C ASP A 154 -38.57 3.89 -18.78
N LEU A 155 -37.91 3.50 -19.88
CA LEU A 155 -36.87 4.31 -20.51
C LEU A 155 -37.44 4.93 -21.78
N LYS A 156 -37.51 6.26 -21.80
CA LYS A 156 -37.88 7.02 -22.98
C LYS A 156 -36.64 7.48 -23.75
N PRO A 157 -36.65 7.40 -25.10
CA PRO A 157 -35.59 7.98 -25.91
C PRO A 157 -35.43 9.47 -25.54
N GLN A 158 -34.20 9.89 -25.29
CA GLN A 158 -33.90 11.31 -25.10
C GLN A 158 -34.03 12.05 -26.43
N GLN A 159 -34.33 13.34 -26.41
CA GLN A 159 -34.42 14.12 -27.65
C GLN A 159 -33.02 14.46 -28.19
N ALA A 160 -32.80 14.26 -29.49
CA ALA A 160 -31.58 14.61 -30.21
C ALA A 160 -31.85 14.70 -31.72
N ASP A 161 -30.90 15.28 -32.47
CA ASP A 161 -31.05 15.51 -33.92
C ASP A 161 -30.79 14.25 -34.76
N ASN A 162 -30.07 13.28 -34.23
CA ASN A 162 -29.72 12.03 -34.91
C ASN A 162 -29.70 10.84 -33.94
N LEU A 163 -29.70 9.63 -34.50
CA LEU A 163 -29.82 8.39 -33.72
C LEU A 163 -28.60 8.15 -32.81
N PHE A 164 -27.40 8.53 -33.25
CA PHE A 164 -26.18 8.43 -32.43
C PHE A 164 -26.33 9.25 -31.15
N ASP A 165 -26.57 10.55 -31.26
CA ASP A 165 -26.70 11.45 -30.10
C ASP A 165 -27.89 11.02 -29.24
N GLN A 166 -29.00 10.57 -29.85
CA GLN A 166 -30.17 10.04 -29.15
C GLN A 166 -29.79 8.86 -28.26
N THR A 167 -29.00 7.93 -28.81
CA THR A 167 -28.56 6.71 -28.13
C THR A 167 -27.57 7.03 -27.01
N VAL A 168 -26.58 7.89 -27.27
CA VAL A 168 -25.60 8.33 -26.25
C VAL A 168 -26.30 9.02 -25.08
N ARG A 169 -27.21 9.96 -25.36
CA ARG A 169 -28.00 10.65 -24.32
C ARG A 169 -28.87 9.67 -23.54
N THR A 170 -29.52 8.73 -24.23
CA THR A 170 -30.37 7.71 -23.59
C THR A 170 -29.56 6.75 -22.70
N LEU A 171 -28.39 6.31 -23.16
CA LEU A 171 -27.47 5.45 -22.40
C LEU A 171 -27.05 6.12 -21.09
N TRP A 172 -26.54 7.35 -21.18
CA TRP A 172 -26.01 8.04 -20.01
C TRP A 172 -27.11 8.55 -19.09
N ASN A 173 -28.29 8.89 -19.62
CA ASN A 173 -29.47 9.15 -18.80
C ASN A 173 -29.95 7.91 -18.04
N LEU A 174 -29.92 6.72 -18.66
CA LEU A 174 -30.23 5.47 -17.97
C LEU A 174 -29.20 5.18 -16.86
N THR A 175 -27.93 5.42 -17.15
CA THR A 175 -26.82 5.13 -16.23
C THR A 175 -26.81 6.08 -15.02
N SER A 176 -27.25 7.33 -15.20
CA SER A 176 -27.34 8.34 -14.13
C SER A 176 -28.57 8.19 -13.22
N GLN A 177 -29.50 7.26 -13.51
CA GLN A 177 -30.66 7.03 -12.64
C GLN A 177 -30.24 6.48 -11.26
N PRO A 178 -30.93 6.83 -10.15
CA PRO A 178 -30.57 6.40 -8.81
C PRO A 178 -30.35 4.89 -8.66
N GLU A 179 -31.20 4.06 -9.27
CA GLU A 179 -31.11 2.60 -9.23
C GLU A 179 -29.89 2.07 -9.99
N SER A 180 -29.51 2.74 -11.08
CA SER A 180 -28.32 2.42 -11.88
C SER A 180 -27.04 2.80 -11.13
N LEU A 181 -27.02 4.01 -10.52
CA LEU A 181 -25.92 4.47 -9.68
C LEU A 181 -25.69 3.54 -8.48
N ARG A 182 -26.77 2.98 -7.89
CA ARG A 182 -26.65 1.97 -6.83
C ARG A 182 -25.88 0.73 -7.31
N LYS A 183 -26.17 0.23 -8.51
CA LYS A 183 -25.47 -0.93 -9.10
C LYS A 183 -24.01 -0.63 -9.41
N LEU A 184 -23.69 0.58 -9.87
CA LEU A 184 -22.30 1.00 -10.07
C LEU A 184 -21.53 1.05 -8.74
N ARG A 185 -22.16 1.51 -7.65
CA ARG A 185 -21.58 1.46 -6.29
C ARG A 185 -21.39 0.03 -5.77
N GLU A 186 -22.30 -0.88 -6.09
CA GLU A 186 -22.15 -2.32 -5.78
C GLU A 186 -20.95 -2.95 -6.49
N LEU A 187 -20.53 -2.40 -7.64
CA LEU A 187 -19.26 -2.73 -8.31
C LEU A 187 -18.06 -1.90 -7.84
N LEU A 188 -18.19 -1.26 -6.67
CA LEU A 188 -17.12 -0.50 -6.01
C LEU A 188 -16.61 0.72 -6.83
N MET A 189 -17.45 1.31 -7.69
CA MET A 189 -17.11 2.59 -8.31
C MET A 189 -16.93 3.67 -7.22
N PRO A 190 -15.81 4.40 -7.20
CA PRO A 190 -15.57 5.46 -6.22
C PRO A 190 -16.63 6.56 -6.26
N GLU A 191 -16.98 7.15 -5.12
CA GLU A 191 -17.99 8.22 -5.10
C GLU A 191 -17.49 9.48 -5.83
N GLU A 192 -16.18 9.75 -5.83
CA GLU A 192 -15.57 10.83 -6.63
C GLU A 192 -15.85 10.66 -8.13
N ASP A 193 -15.83 9.42 -8.62
CA ASP A 193 -16.11 9.08 -10.00
C ASP A 193 -17.59 9.12 -10.29
N ILE A 194 -18.44 8.62 -9.38
CA ILE A 194 -19.90 8.79 -9.49
C ILE A 194 -20.25 10.27 -9.61
N VAL A 195 -19.64 11.12 -8.78
CA VAL A 195 -19.86 12.57 -8.82
C VAL A 195 -19.33 13.15 -10.14
N GLY A 196 -18.09 12.84 -10.52
CA GLY A 196 -17.44 13.37 -11.71
C GLY A 196 -18.13 12.99 -13.02
N TYR A 197 -18.67 11.76 -13.11
CA TYR A 197 -19.39 11.30 -14.29
C TYR A 197 -20.86 11.77 -14.32
N PHE A 198 -21.55 11.76 -13.16
CA PHE A 198 -23.03 11.79 -13.13
C PHE A 198 -23.65 12.96 -12.37
N THR A 199 -22.88 13.92 -11.86
CA THR A 199 -23.44 15.15 -11.24
C THR A 199 -23.84 16.19 -12.30
N THR A 200 -23.04 16.32 -13.36
CA THR A 200 -23.35 17.12 -14.55
C THR A 200 -23.33 16.25 -15.81
N PRO A 201 -24.13 15.16 -15.86
CA PRO A 201 -24.04 14.18 -16.92
C PRO A 201 -24.40 14.78 -18.28
N ARG A 202 -25.27 15.79 -18.30
CA ARG A 202 -25.65 16.49 -19.52
C ARG A 202 -24.45 17.22 -20.14
N ASP A 203 -23.70 17.98 -19.37
CA ASP A 203 -22.54 18.75 -19.85
C ASP A 203 -21.44 17.80 -20.34
N ASN A 204 -21.20 16.71 -19.61
CA ASN A 204 -20.25 15.68 -20.03
C ASN A 204 -20.69 15.02 -21.35
N VAL A 205 -21.97 14.65 -21.48
CA VAL A 205 -22.52 14.06 -22.71
C VAL A 205 -22.47 15.04 -23.87
N ASP A 206 -22.82 16.30 -23.65
CA ASP A 206 -22.76 17.36 -24.67
C ASP A 206 -21.32 17.56 -25.15
N SER A 207 -20.34 17.55 -24.24
CA SER A 207 -18.91 17.59 -24.59
C SER A 207 -18.50 16.40 -25.45
N ILE A 208 -18.93 15.18 -25.11
CA ILE A 208 -18.64 13.95 -25.87
C ILE A 208 -19.24 14.02 -27.26
N THR A 209 -20.53 14.38 -27.38
CA THR A 209 -21.18 14.47 -28.69
C THR A 209 -20.53 15.57 -29.54
N ASN A 210 -20.23 16.74 -28.96
CA ASN A 210 -19.66 17.86 -29.70
C ASN A 210 -18.21 17.62 -30.16
N ALA A 211 -17.47 16.76 -29.46
CA ALA A 211 -16.09 16.41 -29.82
C ALA A 211 -16.00 15.40 -30.98
N LEU A 212 -17.11 14.75 -31.37
CA LEU A 212 -17.14 13.83 -32.50
C LEU A 212 -16.83 14.59 -33.79
N LEU A 213 -15.83 14.14 -34.53
CA LEU A 213 -15.41 14.80 -35.77
C LEU A 213 -16.56 14.80 -36.80
N PRO A 214 -16.70 15.86 -37.63
CA PRO A 214 -17.80 15.97 -38.59
C PRO A 214 -17.94 14.76 -39.53
N GLU A 215 -16.83 14.30 -40.10
CA GLU A 215 -16.80 13.11 -40.97
C GLU A 215 -17.19 11.82 -40.23
N VAL A 216 -16.79 11.68 -38.97
CA VAL A 216 -17.15 10.53 -38.13
C VAL A 216 -18.64 10.59 -37.77
N ARG A 217 -19.15 11.79 -37.52
CA ARG A 217 -20.57 12.04 -37.27
C ARG A 217 -21.41 11.67 -38.48
N GLU A 218 -21.00 12.06 -39.68
CA GLU A 218 -21.71 11.70 -40.91
C GLU A 218 -21.85 10.18 -41.07
N VAL A 219 -20.81 9.42 -40.73
CA VAL A 219 -20.80 7.95 -40.76
C VAL A 219 -21.67 7.34 -39.65
N LEU A 220 -21.59 7.85 -38.42
CA LEU A 220 -22.22 7.18 -37.27
C LEU A 220 -23.66 7.65 -36.97
N GLN A 221 -24.08 8.82 -37.44
CA GLN A 221 -25.32 9.49 -37.02
C GLN A 221 -26.60 8.66 -37.20
N SER A 222 -26.67 7.80 -38.21
CA SER A 222 -27.83 6.95 -38.51
C SER A 222 -27.75 5.58 -37.85
N GLY A 223 -26.58 5.18 -37.33
CA GLY A 223 -26.27 3.80 -36.95
C GLY A 223 -26.01 2.85 -38.13
N GLU A 224 -26.30 3.27 -39.37
CA GLU A 224 -26.09 2.48 -40.59
C GLU A 224 -24.76 2.85 -41.23
N PHE A 225 -23.74 1.99 -41.04
CA PHE A 225 -22.40 2.17 -41.60
C PHE A 225 -21.74 0.82 -41.88
N SER A 226 -20.82 0.81 -42.83
CA SER A 226 -20.02 -0.34 -43.22
C SER A 226 -18.61 -0.29 -42.63
N LEU A 227 -17.86 -1.40 -42.77
CA LEU A 227 -16.44 -1.40 -42.44
C LEU A 227 -15.68 -0.37 -43.29
N ARG A 228 -16.06 -0.23 -44.56
CA ARG A 228 -15.46 0.71 -45.49
C ARG A 228 -15.67 2.15 -45.02
N ASP A 229 -16.88 2.50 -44.60
CA ASP A 229 -17.17 3.85 -44.10
C ASP A 229 -16.27 4.20 -42.91
N LEU A 230 -15.93 3.23 -42.06
CA LEU A 230 -14.98 3.43 -40.97
C LEU A 230 -13.52 3.51 -41.44
N THR A 231 -13.09 2.65 -42.37
CA THR A 231 -11.70 2.64 -42.85
C THR A 231 -11.37 3.79 -43.81
N ASP A 232 -12.38 4.40 -44.43
CA ASP A 232 -12.24 5.55 -45.33
C ASP A 232 -12.17 6.89 -44.55
N LEU A 233 -12.44 6.89 -43.23
CA LEU A 233 -12.21 8.04 -42.35
C LEU A 233 -10.72 8.42 -42.30
N ARG A 234 -10.44 9.68 -41.93
CA ARG A 234 -9.07 10.19 -41.86
C ARG A 234 -8.25 9.40 -40.83
N HIS A 235 -7.18 8.77 -41.29
CA HIS A 235 -6.19 8.16 -40.40
C HIS A 235 -5.34 9.21 -39.69
N TYR A 236 -4.78 8.79 -38.57
CA TYR A 236 -3.68 9.52 -37.96
C TYR A 236 -2.54 9.76 -38.97
N SER A 237 -1.97 10.96 -38.92
CA SER A 237 -0.75 11.33 -39.64
C SER A 237 0.19 12.07 -38.68
N ALA A 238 1.47 12.18 -39.04
CA ALA A 238 2.48 12.79 -38.16
C ALA A 238 2.16 14.26 -37.77
N ASP A 239 1.31 14.91 -38.55
CA ASP A 239 0.84 16.29 -38.42
C ASP A 239 -0.60 16.42 -37.87
N TRP A 240 -1.34 15.32 -37.68
CA TRP A 240 -2.71 15.37 -37.19
C TRP A 240 -3.16 14.08 -36.47
N PRO A 241 -3.80 14.18 -35.28
CA PRO A 241 -4.14 15.39 -34.51
C PRO A 241 -2.92 16.13 -33.96
N SER A 242 -3.13 17.35 -33.45
CA SER A 242 -2.05 18.11 -32.79
C SER A 242 -1.51 17.34 -31.58
N ASN A 243 -0.21 17.46 -31.28
CA ASN A 243 0.41 16.76 -30.14
C ASN A 243 -0.11 17.22 -28.77
N GLN A 244 -0.91 18.30 -28.72
CA GLN A 244 -1.54 18.85 -27.52
C GLN A 244 -3.01 18.44 -27.40
N ALA A 245 -3.59 17.86 -28.45
CA ALA A 245 -4.98 17.45 -28.44
C ALA A 245 -5.18 16.19 -27.57
N SER A 246 -6.27 16.21 -26.80
CA SER A 246 -6.81 14.98 -26.25
C SER A 246 -7.70 14.32 -27.28
N CYS A 247 -7.60 13.01 -27.44
CA CYS A 247 -8.38 12.28 -28.42
C CYS A 247 -8.87 10.92 -27.92
N ILE A 248 -10.03 10.51 -28.45
CA ILE A 248 -10.40 9.10 -28.53
C ILE A 248 -10.03 8.63 -29.93
N TYR A 249 -9.46 7.44 -30.04
CA TYR A 249 -9.10 6.83 -31.32
C TYR A 249 -9.62 5.41 -31.42
N LEU A 250 -9.92 5.01 -32.65
CA LEU A 250 -10.30 3.66 -33.05
C LEU A 250 -9.10 2.99 -33.72
N ARG A 251 -8.80 1.76 -33.29
CA ARG A 251 -7.91 0.83 -33.99
C ARG A 251 -8.73 -0.27 -34.64
N ILE A 252 -8.56 -0.45 -35.95
CA ILE A 252 -9.15 -1.55 -36.71
C ILE A 252 -8.03 -2.46 -37.22
N TYR A 253 -8.19 -3.76 -36.97
CA TYR A 253 -7.25 -4.79 -37.38
C TYR A 253 -7.92 -5.77 -38.33
N ILE A 254 -7.44 -5.83 -39.57
CA ILE A 254 -7.97 -6.72 -40.61
C ILE A 254 -6.98 -7.85 -40.84
N LYS A 255 -7.39 -9.12 -40.71
CA LYS A 255 -6.49 -10.23 -41.00
C LYS A 255 -6.42 -10.48 -42.50
N ARG A 256 -5.24 -10.90 -42.98
CA ARG A 256 -4.98 -11.16 -44.40
C ARG A 256 -5.93 -12.18 -45.03
N ASN A 257 -6.36 -13.20 -44.28
CA ASN A 257 -7.29 -14.24 -44.73
C ASN A 257 -8.76 -13.87 -44.52
N ASP A 258 -9.04 -12.85 -43.71
CA ASP A 258 -10.37 -12.36 -43.39
C ASP A 258 -10.64 -11.03 -44.14
N ARG A 259 -9.82 -10.67 -45.14
CA ARG A 259 -10.01 -9.44 -45.91
C ARG A 259 -11.35 -9.50 -46.64
N PRO A 260 -12.23 -8.50 -46.47
CA PRO A 260 -13.39 -8.36 -47.32
C PRO A 260 -12.96 -8.34 -48.79
N GLY A 261 -13.77 -8.93 -49.67
CA GLY A 261 -13.54 -8.79 -51.11
C GLY A 261 -13.54 -7.30 -51.52
N PRO A 262 -12.91 -6.94 -52.65
CA PRO A 262 -12.63 -5.53 -52.98
C PRO A 262 -13.86 -4.60 -53.13
N TYR A 263 -15.11 -5.09 -53.02
CA TYR A 263 -16.34 -4.30 -53.21
C TYR A 263 -17.62 -4.79 -52.50
N SER A 264 -17.61 -5.64 -51.45
CA SER A 264 -18.82 -6.43 -51.16
C SER A 264 -19.79 -5.99 -50.07
N ASP A 265 -19.50 -5.01 -49.20
CA ASP A 265 -20.44 -4.72 -48.11
C ASP A 265 -20.66 -3.23 -47.84
N THR A 266 -21.89 -2.77 -48.10
CA THR A 266 -22.44 -1.50 -47.60
C THR A 266 -23.15 -1.69 -46.25
N SER A 267 -23.02 -2.87 -45.63
CA SER A 267 -23.61 -3.22 -44.34
C SER A 267 -22.55 -3.51 -43.28
N GLN A 268 -23.00 -3.86 -42.08
CA GLN A 268 -22.15 -4.16 -40.92
C GLN A 268 -21.63 -5.62 -40.92
N ALA A 269 -21.86 -6.42 -41.96
CA ALA A 269 -21.55 -7.85 -41.92
C ALA A 269 -20.04 -8.11 -41.81
N ASP A 270 -19.20 -7.34 -42.50
CA ASP A 270 -17.75 -7.43 -42.38
C ASP A 270 -17.23 -7.04 -40.99
N ILE A 271 -17.84 -6.03 -40.36
CA ILE A 271 -17.54 -5.65 -38.98
C ILE A 271 -17.82 -6.83 -38.04
N ASN A 272 -18.93 -7.54 -38.27
CA ASN A 272 -19.39 -8.65 -37.43
C ASN A 272 -18.57 -9.95 -37.59
N GLY A 273 -17.86 -10.13 -38.71
CA GLY A 273 -17.15 -11.38 -39.02
C GLY A 273 -15.62 -11.32 -38.91
N ASN A 274 -15.01 -10.21 -39.34
CA ASN A 274 -13.67 -10.28 -39.93
C ASN A 274 -12.61 -9.36 -39.29
N VAL A 275 -13.02 -8.43 -38.41
CA VAL A 275 -12.12 -7.38 -37.90
C VAL A 275 -12.03 -7.34 -36.38
N GLY A 276 -10.85 -6.98 -35.88
CA GLY A 276 -10.63 -6.65 -34.48
C GLY A 276 -10.76 -5.16 -34.23
N MET A 277 -11.53 -4.73 -33.23
CA MET A 277 -11.73 -3.32 -32.88
C MET A 277 -11.27 -3.01 -31.46
N TYR A 278 -10.51 -1.93 -31.30
CA TYR A 278 -10.08 -1.40 -30.01
C TYR A 278 -10.31 0.11 -29.98
N PHE A 279 -10.86 0.63 -28.88
CA PHE A 279 -10.88 2.06 -28.59
C PHE A 279 -9.89 2.38 -27.49
N GLY A 280 -9.25 3.53 -27.58
CA GLY A 280 -8.45 4.07 -26.49
C GLY A 280 -8.54 5.59 -26.45
N GLN A 281 -8.21 6.15 -25.30
CA GLN A 281 -7.99 7.58 -25.10
C GLN A 281 -6.50 7.90 -25.02
N THR A 282 -6.12 9.13 -25.36
CA THR A 282 -4.77 9.66 -25.12
C THR A 282 -4.76 11.18 -25.15
N ARG A 283 -3.76 11.79 -24.53
CA ARG A 283 -3.45 13.23 -24.63
C ARG A 283 -2.34 13.54 -25.63
N ASN A 284 -1.75 12.50 -26.22
CA ASN A 284 -0.72 12.59 -27.24
C ASN A 284 -0.73 11.32 -28.08
N LEU A 285 -1.48 11.34 -29.19
CA LEU A 285 -1.67 10.16 -30.04
C LEU A 285 -0.37 9.66 -30.68
N ARG A 286 0.57 10.56 -30.97
CA ARG A 286 1.88 10.20 -31.52
C ARG A 286 2.65 9.31 -30.54
N ASN A 287 2.77 9.74 -29.29
CA ASN A 287 3.49 8.98 -28.27
C ASN A 287 2.76 7.65 -27.98
N ARG A 288 1.41 7.66 -27.98
CA ARG A 288 0.60 6.44 -27.82
C ARG A 288 0.91 5.40 -28.88
N LEU A 289 0.97 5.82 -30.15
CA LEU A 289 1.23 4.92 -31.27
C LEU A 289 2.65 4.37 -31.25
N TYR A 290 3.63 5.22 -30.94
CA TYR A 290 5.00 4.77 -30.76
C TYR A 290 5.12 3.72 -29.65
N ALA A 291 4.42 3.94 -28.53
CA ALA A 291 4.36 3.00 -27.44
C ALA A 291 3.67 1.67 -27.84
N TYR A 292 2.63 1.70 -28.68
CA TYR A 292 2.06 0.48 -29.26
C TYR A 292 3.06 -0.29 -30.13
N GLU A 293 3.82 0.39 -30.98
CA GLU A 293 4.82 -0.25 -31.83
C GLU A 293 5.90 -0.97 -31.02
N ARG A 294 6.33 -0.37 -29.90
CA ARG A 294 7.32 -0.96 -28.99
C ARG A 294 6.81 -2.17 -28.21
N THR A 295 5.52 -2.19 -27.89
CA THR A 295 4.88 -3.25 -27.07
C THR A 295 4.33 -4.41 -27.91
N MET A 296 4.17 -4.21 -29.21
CA MET A 296 3.72 -5.21 -30.16
C MET A 296 4.85 -6.20 -30.54
N VAL A 297 5.20 -7.08 -29.60
CA VAL A 297 6.27 -8.08 -29.75
C VAL A 297 5.75 -9.52 -29.65
N PRO A 298 6.39 -10.50 -30.32
CA PRO A 298 6.06 -11.92 -30.15
C PRO A 298 6.13 -12.33 -28.67
N GLY A 299 5.07 -12.96 -28.16
CA GLY A 299 4.97 -13.35 -26.75
C GLY A 299 4.27 -12.33 -25.84
N SER A 300 3.75 -11.22 -26.39
CA SER A 300 2.88 -10.30 -25.65
C SER A 300 1.69 -11.05 -25.01
N ARG A 301 1.36 -10.70 -23.76
CA ARG A 301 0.18 -11.24 -23.06
C ARG A 301 -1.11 -10.48 -23.39
N SER A 302 -1.01 -9.33 -24.06
CA SER A 302 -2.17 -8.51 -24.42
C SER A 302 -2.97 -9.17 -25.55
N PRO A 303 -4.28 -9.43 -25.38
CA PRO A 303 -5.15 -9.89 -26.46
C PRO A 303 -5.20 -8.93 -27.65
N HIS A 304 -5.07 -7.62 -27.39
CA HIS A 304 -5.01 -6.57 -28.42
C HIS A 304 -3.74 -6.68 -29.26
N MET A 305 -2.57 -6.73 -28.61
CA MET A 305 -1.28 -6.86 -29.33
C MET A 305 -1.14 -8.20 -30.05
N MET A 306 -1.59 -9.30 -29.42
CA MET A 306 -1.59 -10.63 -30.02
C MET A 306 -2.50 -10.73 -31.24
N PHE A 307 -3.58 -9.92 -31.28
CA PHE A 307 -4.40 -9.81 -32.48
C PHE A 307 -3.71 -8.94 -33.54
N ALA A 308 -3.15 -7.78 -33.15
CA ALA A 308 -2.45 -6.87 -34.05
C ALA A 308 -1.28 -7.53 -34.80
N LEU A 309 -0.53 -8.41 -34.13
CA LEU A 309 0.58 -9.18 -34.72
C LEU A 309 0.15 -10.12 -35.85
N LYS A 310 -1.14 -10.48 -35.93
CA LYS A 310 -1.69 -11.33 -37.01
C LYS A 310 -2.07 -10.54 -38.26
N CYS A 311 -1.97 -9.21 -38.22
CA CYS A 311 -2.30 -8.30 -39.31
C CYS A 311 -1.01 -7.69 -39.88
N SER A 312 -0.98 -7.37 -41.18
CA SER A 312 0.14 -6.60 -41.75
C SER A 312 0.02 -5.12 -41.35
N PRO A 313 1.10 -4.33 -41.32
CA PRO A 313 1.06 -2.92 -40.91
C PRO A 313 0.01 -2.07 -41.64
N GLU A 314 -0.22 -2.35 -42.93
CA GLU A 314 -1.17 -1.64 -43.77
C GLU A 314 -2.63 -1.94 -43.41
N ASP A 315 -2.88 -3.08 -42.75
CA ASP A 315 -4.19 -3.53 -42.27
C ASP A 315 -4.42 -3.17 -40.77
N ARG A 316 -3.61 -2.24 -40.22
CA ARG A 316 -3.69 -1.74 -38.84
C ARG A 316 -4.07 -0.26 -38.83
N HIS A 317 -5.35 0.04 -39.02
CA HIS A 317 -5.83 1.41 -39.09
C HIS A 317 -5.83 2.07 -37.71
N THR A 318 -5.34 3.32 -37.63
CA THR A 318 -5.57 4.22 -36.49
C THR A 318 -6.39 5.41 -36.96
N ILE A 319 -7.56 5.59 -36.39
CA ILE A 319 -8.52 6.62 -36.80
C ILE A 319 -8.89 7.44 -35.55
N PRO A 320 -8.46 8.70 -35.43
CA PRO A 320 -8.99 9.62 -34.43
C PRO A 320 -10.49 9.80 -34.66
N ILE A 321 -11.31 9.68 -33.61
CA ILE A 321 -12.78 9.78 -33.74
C ILE A 321 -13.37 10.99 -33.00
N MET A 322 -12.74 11.38 -31.89
CA MET A 322 -13.11 12.55 -31.10
C MET A 322 -11.83 13.31 -30.77
N ILE A 323 -11.87 14.64 -30.92
CA ILE A 323 -10.71 15.51 -30.68
C ILE A 323 -11.15 16.71 -29.84
N TRP A 324 -10.37 17.01 -28.82
CA TRP A 324 -10.42 18.27 -28.09
C TRP A 324 -9.07 18.97 -28.25
N GLU A 325 -9.06 20.04 -29.04
CA GLU A 325 -7.83 20.78 -29.39
C GLU A 325 -7.21 21.50 -28.19
N ASP A 326 -8.03 21.93 -27.21
CA ASP A 326 -7.56 22.76 -26.09
C ASP A 326 -6.83 21.99 -24.97
N GLY A 327 -6.67 20.66 -25.09
CA GLY A 327 -5.89 19.81 -24.17
C GLY A 327 -6.40 19.71 -22.71
N ASP A 328 -7.24 20.64 -22.25
CA ASP A 328 -7.74 20.76 -20.87
C ASP A 328 -9.05 19.99 -20.63
N VAL A 329 -9.16 18.80 -21.22
CA VAL A 329 -10.33 17.94 -21.02
C VAL A 329 -10.18 17.16 -19.72
N SER A 330 -11.25 17.13 -18.92
CA SER A 330 -11.29 16.33 -17.70
C SER A 330 -11.08 14.84 -18.02
N SER A 331 -10.38 14.14 -17.14
CA SER A 331 -10.21 12.67 -17.28
C SER A 331 -11.55 11.95 -17.27
N HIS A 332 -12.55 12.49 -16.57
CA HIS A 332 -13.88 11.90 -16.52
C HIS A 332 -14.58 11.93 -17.89
N ILE A 333 -14.46 13.03 -18.63
CA ILE A 333 -15.02 13.15 -19.99
C ILE A 333 -14.34 12.16 -20.94
N LEU A 334 -13.00 12.08 -20.93
CA LEU A 334 -12.27 11.14 -21.79
C LEU A 334 -12.68 9.68 -21.51
N LYS A 335 -12.74 9.28 -20.24
CA LYS A 335 -13.14 7.92 -19.85
C LYS A 335 -14.58 7.59 -20.25
N MET A 336 -15.51 8.55 -20.07
CA MET A 336 -16.89 8.40 -20.55
C MET A 336 -16.97 8.33 -22.08
N ALA A 337 -16.17 9.12 -22.79
CA ALA A 337 -16.12 9.14 -24.25
C ALA A 337 -15.62 7.80 -24.82
N GLU A 338 -14.50 7.31 -24.30
CA GLU A 338 -13.96 6.00 -24.64
C GLU A 338 -14.99 4.90 -24.32
N GLN A 339 -15.58 4.94 -23.11
CA GLN A 339 -16.58 3.97 -22.71
C GLN A 339 -17.82 3.97 -23.62
N THR A 340 -18.24 5.15 -24.08
CA THR A 340 -19.36 5.32 -25.02
C THR A 340 -19.07 4.52 -26.29
N MET A 341 -17.89 4.72 -26.89
CA MET A 341 -17.53 4.06 -28.13
C MET A 341 -17.31 2.55 -27.96
N ILE A 342 -16.72 2.12 -26.83
CA ILE A 342 -16.62 0.70 -26.46
C ILE A 342 -17.99 0.03 -26.44
N LEU A 343 -19.02 0.70 -25.90
CA LEU A 343 -20.37 0.16 -25.79
C LEU A 343 -21.10 0.17 -27.13
N LEU A 344 -21.06 1.30 -27.85
CA LEU A 344 -21.77 1.46 -29.12
C LEU A 344 -21.30 0.45 -30.18
N LEU A 345 -19.98 0.21 -30.27
CA LEU A 345 -19.39 -0.73 -31.23
C LEU A 345 -19.05 -2.10 -30.62
N ARG A 346 -19.41 -2.34 -29.35
CA ARG A 346 -19.21 -3.60 -28.62
C ARG A 346 -17.76 -4.10 -28.69
N SER A 347 -16.80 -3.21 -28.45
CA SER A 347 -15.38 -3.53 -28.55
C SER A 347 -14.80 -4.25 -27.32
N TYR A 348 -15.61 -4.67 -26.35
CA TYR A 348 -15.15 -5.54 -25.27
C TYR A 348 -14.76 -6.94 -25.79
N GLN A 349 -13.70 -7.50 -25.22
CA GLN A 349 -13.27 -8.88 -25.48
C GLN A 349 -14.35 -9.91 -25.09
N ARG A 350 -14.49 -10.94 -25.92
CA ARG A 350 -15.53 -11.97 -25.76
C ARG A 350 -15.41 -12.74 -24.45
N TYR A 351 -14.19 -12.99 -23.94
CA TYR A 351 -13.99 -13.74 -22.70
C TYR A 351 -14.61 -13.03 -21.48
N LEU A 352 -14.86 -11.72 -21.54
CA LEU A 352 -15.54 -11.00 -20.46
C LEU A 352 -17.02 -11.40 -20.33
N PHE A 353 -17.60 -12.03 -21.34
CA PHE A 353 -19.02 -12.41 -21.36
C PHE A 353 -19.25 -13.91 -21.17
N VAL A 354 -18.26 -14.74 -21.47
CA VAL A 354 -18.35 -16.20 -21.36
C VAL A 354 -17.95 -16.63 -19.94
N PRO A 355 -18.71 -17.51 -19.28
CA PRO A 355 -18.26 -18.15 -18.04
C PRO A 355 -17.01 -18.97 -18.30
N ASP A 356 -15.98 -18.79 -17.49
CA ASP A 356 -14.75 -19.58 -17.54
C ASP A 356 -14.37 -19.95 -16.10
N ASP A 357 -14.09 -21.24 -15.88
CA ASP A 357 -13.75 -21.79 -14.56
C ASP A 357 -12.32 -21.42 -14.13
N HIS A 358 -11.54 -20.79 -15.02
CA HIS A 358 -10.14 -20.39 -14.80
C HIS A 358 -9.91 -18.88 -14.82
N MET A 359 -10.96 -18.07 -14.65
CA MET A 359 -10.78 -16.61 -14.56
C MET A 359 -9.98 -16.23 -13.31
N SER A 360 -9.01 -15.34 -13.45
CA SER A 360 -8.42 -14.61 -12.31
C SER A 360 -9.46 -13.69 -11.66
N SER A 361 -9.26 -13.29 -10.40
CA SER A 361 -10.18 -12.37 -9.72
C SER A 361 -10.30 -11.01 -10.43
N GLY A 362 -9.22 -10.55 -11.07
CA GLY A 362 -9.26 -9.37 -11.94
C GLY A 362 -10.18 -9.50 -13.14
N GLN A 363 -10.09 -10.63 -13.81
CA GLN A 363 -10.97 -10.94 -14.94
C GLN A 363 -12.43 -11.06 -14.49
N VAL A 364 -12.70 -11.58 -13.28
CA VAL A 364 -14.06 -11.59 -12.71
C VAL A 364 -14.58 -10.17 -12.54
N VAL A 365 -13.81 -9.26 -11.94
CA VAL A 365 -14.21 -7.85 -11.77
C VAL A 365 -14.50 -7.20 -13.14
N ASN A 366 -13.55 -7.30 -14.08
CA ASN A 366 -13.71 -6.74 -15.43
C ASN A 366 -14.92 -7.33 -16.16
N SER A 367 -15.16 -8.64 -16.01
CA SER A 367 -16.32 -9.33 -16.58
C SER A 367 -17.63 -8.77 -16.02
N ARG A 368 -17.72 -8.55 -14.71
CA ARG A 368 -18.93 -8.02 -14.06
C ARG A 368 -19.20 -6.57 -14.47
N CYS A 369 -18.17 -5.72 -14.53
CA CYS A 369 -18.27 -4.36 -15.04
C CYS A 369 -18.73 -4.33 -16.51
N ALA A 370 -18.08 -5.11 -17.39
CA ALA A 370 -18.42 -5.17 -18.80
C ALA A 370 -19.85 -5.70 -19.02
N LYS A 371 -20.27 -6.73 -18.28
CA LYS A 371 -21.64 -7.28 -18.34
C LYS A 371 -22.71 -6.26 -17.93
N LEU A 372 -22.50 -5.53 -16.83
CA LEU A 372 -23.43 -4.49 -16.39
C LEU A 372 -23.51 -3.36 -17.43
N LEU A 373 -22.38 -2.82 -17.87
CA LEU A 373 -22.37 -1.71 -18.84
C LEU A 373 -22.95 -2.12 -20.20
N ALA A 374 -22.64 -3.32 -20.68
CA ALA A 374 -23.25 -3.87 -21.89
C ALA A 374 -24.76 -4.09 -21.72
N SER A 375 -25.26 -4.36 -20.51
CA SER A 375 -26.70 -4.43 -20.25
C SER A 375 -27.37 -3.06 -20.31
N PHE A 376 -26.73 -1.98 -19.83
CA PHE A 376 -27.23 -0.62 -20.03
C PHE A 376 -27.31 -0.27 -21.52
N GLN A 377 -26.26 -0.57 -22.27
CA GLN A 377 -26.23 -0.31 -23.71
C GLN A 377 -27.28 -1.12 -24.48
N ARG A 378 -27.46 -2.41 -24.17
CA ARG A 378 -28.52 -3.22 -24.82
C ARG A 378 -29.91 -2.61 -24.62
N ARG A 379 -30.18 -2.05 -23.44
CA ARG A 379 -31.46 -1.38 -23.17
C ARG A 379 -31.57 -0.07 -23.93
N ALA A 380 -30.56 0.79 -23.88
CA ALA A 380 -30.54 2.04 -24.64
C ALA A 380 -30.74 1.77 -26.15
N ALA A 381 -30.00 0.81 -26.70
CA ALA A 381 -30.12 0.39 -28.10
C ALA A 381 -31.52 -0.15 -28.44
N SER A 382 -32.12 -0.97 -27.58
CA SER A 382 -33.50 -1.45 -27.79
C SER A 382 -34.54 -0.32 -27.75
N THR A 383 -34.26 0.74 -26.99
CA THR A 383 -35.15 1.89 -26.85
C THR A 383 -35.03 2.87 -28.02
N THR A 384 -33.82 3.12 -28.52
CA THR A 384 -33.59 4.08 -29.62
C THR A 384 -33.60 3.45 -31.00
N GLY A 385 -33.31 2.15 -31.11
CA GLY A 385 -33.13 1.45 -32.39
C GLY A 385 -31.66 1.38 -32.85
N TRP A 386 -30.68 1.68 -31.98
CA TRP A 386 -29.26 1.54 -32.33
C TRP A 386 -28.90 0.08 -32.67
N PRO A 387 -28.11 -0.18 -33.72
CA PRO A 387 -27.76 -1.54 -34.11
C PRO A 387 -26.83 -2.23 -33.11
N LEU A 388 -27.05 -3.53 -32.90
CA LEU A 388 -26.21 -4.36 -32.05
C LEU A 388 -25.07 -4.98 -32.86
N ILE A 389 -23.96 -4.25 -32.95
CA ILE A 389 -22.76 -4.69 -33.65
C ILE A 389 -22.15 -5.90 -32.95
N ASN A 390 -21.70 -6.89 -33.71
CA ASN A 390 -21.20 -8.17 -33.21
C ASN A 390 -19.78 -8.45 -33.70
N GLY A 391 -18.93 -7.43 -33.72
CA GLY A 391 -17.53 -7.55 -34.10
C GLY A 391 -16.65 -8.18 -33.02
N ARG A 392 -15.38 -8.44 -33.36
CA ARG A 392 -14.39 -8.93 -32.39
C ARG A 392 -13.80 -7.75 -31.61
N GLY A 393 -14.34 -7.49 -30.44
CA GLY A 393 -13.80 -6.50 -29.52
C GLY A 393 -12.45 -6.88 -28.91
N LEU A 394 -11.59 -5.88 -28.70
CA LEU A 394 -10.24 -6.03 -28.15
C LEU A 394 -10.01 -5.31 -26.81
N ASN A 395 -10.95 -4.52 -26.30
CA ASN A 395 -10.87 -3.89 -24.97
C ASN A 395 -11.09 -4.93 -23.85
N THR A 396 -10.19 -4.97 -22.86
CA THR A 396 -10.19 -5.97 -21.76
C THR A 396 -10.76 -5.44 -20.44
N ALA A 397 -11.01 -4.14 -20.35
CA ALA A 397 -11.48 -3.45 -19.16
C ALA A 397 -12.29 -2.20 -19.52
N SER A 398 -12.98 -1.63 -18.53
CA SER A 398 -13.79 -0.43 -18.66
C SER A 398 -13.01 0.81 -18.21
N PRO A 399 -12.85 1.86 -19.05
CA PRO A 399 -12.15 3.09 -18.67
C PRO A 399 -12.82 3.84 -17.52
N ILE A 400 -14.15 3.76 -17.37
CA ILE A 400 -14.85 4.43 -16.25
C ILE A 400 -14.62 3.76 -14.87
N PHE A 401 -14.07 2.54 -14.85
CA PHE A 401 -13.62 1.86 -13.63
C PHE A 401 -12.09 1.90 -13.45
N GLU A 402 -11.36 2.50 -14.39
CA GLU A 402 -9.89 2.51 -14.41
C GLU A 402 -9.27 3.33 -13.28
N THR A 403 -10.00 4.28 -12.69
CA THR A 403 -9.54 5.03 -11.51
C THR A 403 -9.26 4.10 -10.32
N TYR A 404 -9.91 2.94 -10.25
CA TYR A 404 -9.59 1.90 -9.26
C TYR A 404 -8.13 1.39 -9.39
N ARG A 405 -7.55 1.46 -10.60
CA ARG A 405 -6.19 0.97 -10.91
C ARG A 405 -5.12 2.04 -10.74
N SER A 406 -5.44 3.30 -11.06
CA SER A 406 -4.54 4.45 -10.92
C SER A 406 -4.58 5.10 -9.53
N ASN A 407 -5.71 4.98 -8.82
CA ASN A 407 -5.92 5.34 -7.41
C ASN A 407 -6.30 4.10 -6.59
N CYS A 408 -5.45 3.05 -6.56
CA CYS A 408 -5.70 1.93 -5.66
C CYS A 408 -5.92 2.47 -4.23
N PRO A 409 -7.07 2.17 -3.59
CA PRO A 409 -7.32 2.58 -2.23
C PRO A 409 -6.27 1.96 -1.30
N PHE A 410 -6.09 2.53 -0.12
CA PHE A 410 -5.31 1.83 0.90
C PHE A 410 -6.04 0.54 1.26
N LEU A 411 -5.32 -0.58 1.23
CA LEU A 411 -5.83 -1.84 1.73
C LEU A 411 -5.36 -2.02 3.18
N SER A 412 -6.32 -2.00 4.10
CA SER A 412 -6.12 -2.28 5.52
C SER A 412 -6.30 -3.79 5.76
N ILE A 413 -5.21 -4.44 6.17
CA ILE A 413 -5.08 -5.90 6.31
C ILE A 413 -4.64 -6.22 7.74
N PRO A 414 -5.54 -6.76 8.58
CA PRO A 414 -5.17 -7.25 9.90
C PRO A 414 -4.19 -8.41 9.85
N MET A 415 -3.35 -8.53 10.89
CA MET A 415 -2.62 -9.77 11.16
C MET A 415 -3.60 -10.92 11.39
N ALA A 416 -3.31 -12.10 10.85
CA ALA A 416 -4.09 -13.31 11.10
C ALA A 416 -3.95 -13.73 12.58
N PRO A 417 -4.99 -14.36 13.16
CA PRO A 417 -4.90 -14.92 14.50
C PRO A 417 -3.75 -15.93 14.60
N GLY A 418 -3.02 -15.90 15.70
CA GLY A 418 -1.83 -16.73 15.90
C GLY A 418 -1.33 -16.71 17.33
N ASN A 419 -0.02 -16.52 17.52
CA ASN A 419 0.59 -16.48 18.85
C ASN A 419 -0.03 -15.37 19.72
N PRO A 420 -0.74 -15.69 20.82
CA PRO A 420 -1.39 -14.68 21.66
C PRO A 420 -0.39 -13.81 22.43
N ASN A 421 0.87 -14.25 22.53
CA ASN A 421 1.94 -13.47 23.13
C ASN A 421 2.70 -12.63 22.09
N ALA A 422 2.42 -12.79 20.80
CA ALA A 422 2.94 -11.89 19.77
C ALA A 422 2.09 -10.63 19.75
N ARG A 423 2.76 -9.48 19.61
CA ARG A 423 2.06 -8.22 19.40
C ARG A 423 1.47 -8.23 17.99
N SER A 424 0.19 -7.87 17.86
CA SER A 424 -0.48 -7.77 16.58
C SER A 424 -0.30 -6.39 15.95
N PHE A 425 -0.44 -6.35 14.63
CA PHE A 425 -0.45 -5.12 13.86
C PHE A 425 -1.49 -5.18 12.75
N THR A 426 -1.86 -4.01 12.26
CA THR A 426 -2.64 -3.85 11.03
C THR A 426 -1.73 -3.24 9.96
N SER A 427 -1.67 -3.90 8.80
CA SER A 427 -0.94 -3.41 7.63
C SER A 427 -1.84 -2.51 6.79
N TYR A 428 -1.31 -1.37 6.35
CA TYR A 428 -1.95 -0.50 5.37
C TYR A 428 -1.06 -0.47 4.13
N ARG A 429 -1.51 -1.09 3.05
CA ARG A 429 -0.76 -1.25 1.81
C ARG A 429 -1.33 -0.35 0.73
N ILE A 430 -0.47 0.26 -0.07
CA ILE A 430 -0.89 1.02 -1.23
C ILE A 430 0.11 0.97 -2.38
N ARG A 431 -0.39 0.76 -3.59
CA ARG A 431 0.41 0.78 -4.82
C ARG A 431 0.78 2.21 -5.20
N ARG A 432 2.05 2.44 -5.54
CA ARG A 432 2.57 3.74 -5.94
C ARG A 432 3.61 3.65 -7.03
N THR A 433 3.58 4.64 -7.91
CA THR A 433 4.70 4.93 -8.80
C THR A 433 5.91 5.35 -7.98
N LEU A 434 7.06 4.77 -8.30
CA LEU A 434 8.34 5.09 -7.72
C LEU A 434 9.00 6.16 -8.57
N VAL A 435 9.38 7.27 -7.94
CA VAL A 435 10.16 8.34 -8.57
C VAL A 435 11.60 8.18 -8.13
N TYR A 436 12.55 8.39 -9.04
CA TYR A 436 13.98 8.29 -8.73
C TYR A 436 14.60 9.68 -8.69
N SER A 437 15.18 10.04 -7.54
CA SER A 437 15.92 11.30 -7.37
C SER A 437 17.33 10.97 -6.88
N ILE A 438 18.35 11.46 -7.61
CA ILE A 438 19.77 11.16 -7.33
C ILE A 438 19.98 9.64 -7.25
N GLY A 439 19.39 8.90 -8.19
CA GLY A 439 19.48 7.43 -8.26
C GLY A 439 18.75 6.65 -7.16
N MET A 440 18.05 7.31 -6.22
CA MET A 440 17.32 6.65 -5.14
C MET A 440 15.82 6.70 -5.33
N ALA A 441 15.14 5.59 -5.05
CA ALA A 441 13.68 5.52 -5.07
C ALA A 441 13.05 6.47 -4.03
N GLN A 442 11.89 7.00 -4.38
CA GLN A 442 11.07 7.90 -3.59
C GLN A 442 9.58 7.67 -3.87
N VAL A 443 8.80 7.65 -2.79
CA VAL A 443 7.34 7.59 -2.83
C VAL A 443 6.76 8.85 -2.19
N GLN A 444 5.68 9.37 -2.77
CA GLN A 444 5.01 10.58 -2.30
C GLN A 444 3.59 10.28 -1.85
N LEU A 445 3.17 10.85 -0.72
CA LEU A 445 1.78 10.87 -0.27
C LEU A 445 1.36 12.28 0.10
N TYR A 446 0.11 12.62 -0.21
CA TYR A 446 -0.51 13.89 0.17
C TYR A 446 -1.53 13.67 1.27
N PHE A 447 -1.32 14.33 2.41
CA PHE A 447 -2.24 14.35 3.53
C PHE A 447 -2.98 15.67 3.52
N HIS A 448 -4.31 15.64 3.58
CA HIS A 448 -5.15 16.81 3.78
C HIS A 448 -5.58 16.85 5.23
N SER A 449 -5.18 17.92 5.91
CA SER A 449 -5.42 18.15 7.32
C SER A 449 -6.50 19.22 7.46
N HIS A 450 -7.64 18.82 8.01
CA HIS A 450 -8.77 19.70 8.27
C HIS A 450 -8.72 20.17 9.73
N TYR A 451 -8.51 21.46 9.93
CA TYR A 451 -8.62 22.13 11.23
C TYR A 451 -10.00 22.78 11.37
N SER A 452 -10.34 23.30 12.55
CA SER A 452 -11.66 23.93 12.77
C SER A 452 -11.96 25.05 11.79
N ASP A 453 -10.95 25.83 11.40
CA ASP A 453 -11.12 27.06 10.62
C ASP A 453 -10.28 27.11 9.33
N THR A 454 -9.44 26.09 9.07
CA THR A 454 -8.56 26.05 7.89
C THR A 454 -8.32 24.62 7.40
N ASP A 455 -8.23 24.47 6.08
CA ASP A 455 -7.74 23.24 5.45
C ASP A 455 -6.31 23.44 4.99
N THR A 456 -5.43 22.50 5.34
CA THR A 456 -4.02 22.54 4.95
C THR A 456 -3.65 21.25 4.23
N ARG A 457 -2.99 21.39 3.08
CA ARG A 457 -2.43 20.26 2.34
C ARG A 457 -0.97 20.11 2.71
N LYS A 458 -0.57 18.89 3.08
CA LYS A 458 0.81 18.56 3.41
C LYS A 458 1.29 17.36 2.62
N GLN A 459 2.35 17.59 1.85
CA GLN A 459 3.07 16.54 1.16
C GLN A 459 4.06 15.87 2.11
N VAL A 460 4.06 14.54 2.14
CA VAL A 460 5.02 13.73 2.89
C VAL A 460 5.79 12.85 1.90
N PHE A 461 7.11 12.98 1.96
CA PHE A 461 8.03 12.20 1.15
C PHE A 461 8.56 11.00 1.94
N PHE A 462 8.43 9.82 1.36
CA PHE A 462 9.09 8.59 1.79
C PHE A 462 10.25 8.36 0.81
N SER A 463 11.34 9.09 1.01
CA SER A 463 12.45 9.22 0.05
C SER A 463 13.74 8.55 0.52
N ARG A 464 14.69 8.44 -0.41
CA ARG A 464 16.06 7.94 -0.19
C ARG A 464 16.06 6.50 0.33
N VAL A 465 15.31 5.63 -0.36
CA VAL A 465 15.35 4.19 -0.09
C VAL A 465 16.76 3.69 -0.37
N LYS A 466 17.47 3.26 0.67
CA LYS A 466 18.87 2.85 0.58
C LYS A 466 19.00 1.37 0.26
N ASN A 467 18.45 0.94 -0.88
CA ASN A 467 18.57 -0.45 -1.33
C ASN A 467 19.20 -0.51 -2.71
N ASN A 468 20.37 -1.15 -2.81
CA ASN A 468 21.14 -1.22 -4.05
C ASN A 468 20.38 -1.98 -5.15
N THR A 469 19.72 -3.09 -4.81
CA THR A 469 18.98 -3.93 -5.76
C THR A 469 17.79 -3.18 -6.37
N LEU A 470 16.97 -2.55 -5.54
CA LEU A 470 15.84 -1.71 -5.94
C LEU A 470 16.31 -0.55 -6.83
N ASN A 471 17.33 0.19 -6.39
CA ASN A 471 17.81 1.37 -7.10
C ASN A 471 18.51 1.02 -8.43
N ALA A 472 19.13 -0.15 -8.53
CA ALA A 472 19.68 -0.67 -9.78
C ALA A 472 18.59 -1.11 -10.76
N GLN A 473 17.54 -1.77 -10.27
CA GLN A 473 16.44 -2.24 -11.11
C GLN A 473 15.48 -1.14 -11.54
N ARG A 474 15.40 -0.06 -10.77
CA ARG A 474 14.47 1.06 -10.94
C ARG A 474 13.04 0.60 -11.29
N PRO A 475 12.39 -0.28 -10.50
CA PRO A 475 11.02 -0.66 -10.78
C PRO A 475 10.11 0.57 -10.80
N ARG A 476 9.17 0.60 -11.73
CA ARG A 476 8.24 1.72 -11.90
C ARG A 476 7.25 1.82 -10.75
N TYR A 477 6.88 0.69 -10.17
CA TYR A 477 5.88 0.61 -9.11
C TYR A 477 6.41 -0.19 -7.93
N GLY A 478 5.86 0.13 -6.76
CA GLY A 478 6.01 -0.66 -5.56
C GLY A 478 4.83 -0.41 -4.62
N TYR A 479 4.78 -1.18 -3.55
CA TYR A 479 3.79 -1.03 -2.50
C TYR A 479 4.40 -0.36 -1.29
N LEU A 480 3.89 0.82 -0.94
CA LEU A 480 4.22 1.45 0.33
C LEU A 480 3.34 0.82 1.40
N VAL A 481 3.95 0.21 2.40
CA VAL A 481 3.25 -0.51 3.48
C VAL A 481 3.56 0.13 4.82
N PHE A 482 2.52 0.34 5.61
CA PHE A 482 2.59 0.79 6.99
C PHE A 482 2.13 -0.35 7.90
N GLU A 483 2.96 -0.76 8.86
CA GLU A 483 2.59 -1.74 9.89
C GLU A 483 2.35 -0.98 11.19
N ILE A 484 1.09 -0.81 11.61
CA ILE A 484 0.74 -0.10 12.85
C ILE A 484 0.39 -1.11 13.94
N MET A 485 1.09 -1.05 15.07
CA MET A 485 0.89 -1.94 16.21
C MET A 485 -0.47 -1.68 16.89
N ASP A 486 -1.27 -2.73 17.09
CA ASP A 486 -2.63 -2.59 17.65
C ASP A 486 -2.63 -2.22 19.14
N ASP A 487 -1.51 -2.46 19.83
CA ASP A 487 -1.30 -2.13 21.25
C ASP A 487 -0.79 -0.70 21.50
N ASP A 488 -0.65 0.10 20.44
CA ASP A 488 -0.10 1.46 20.44
C ASP A 488 1.34 1.58 20.99
N LYS A 489 2.02 0.46 21.24
CA LYS A 489 3.41 0.45 21.69
C LYS A 489 4.35 0.57 20.49
N PRO A 490 5.59 1.03 20.70
CA PRO A 490 6.54 1.21 19.60
C PRO A 490 6.73 -0.03 18.73
N HIS A 491 6.74 0.14 17.41
CA HIS A 491 7.04 -0.89 16.43
C HIS A 491 8.49 -1.40 16.63
N PRO A 492 8.78 -2.70 16.41
CA PRO A 492 10.16 -3.22 16.50
C PRO A 492 11.14 -2.56 15.53
N ARG A 493 10.66 -2.14 14.36
CA ARG A 493 11.40 -1.39 13.33
C ARG A 493 10.67 -0.07 13.06
N PRO A 494 10.70 0.92 13.97
CA PRO A 494 9.84 2.09 13.85
C PRO A 494 10.33 2.99 12.72
N TYR A 495 9.41 3.52 11.91
CA TYR A 495 9.75 4.51 10.88
C TYR A 495 10.39 5.74 11.49
N MET A 496 9.95 6.12 12.70
CA MET A 496 10.59 7.16 13.48
C MET A 496 10.60 6.82 14.97
N GLY A 497 11.76 6.95 15.60
CA GLY A 497 11.91 6.81 17.04
C GLY A 497 11.66 8.15 17.73
N VAL A 498 10.68 8.20 18.63
CA VAL A 498 10.38 9.35 19.50
C VAL A 498 10.68 8.99 20.97
N PRO A 499 10.88 10.00 21.84
CA PRO A 499 11.03 9.75 23.27
C PRO A 499 9.83 9.03 23.89
N SER A 500 10.06 8.22 24.92
CA SER A 500 8.97 7.54 25.63
C SER A 500 8.19 8.45 26.60
N VAL A 501 8.81 9.55 27.03
CA VAL A 501 8.24 10.53 27.95
C VAL A 501 8.34 11.92 27.33
N GLY A 502 7.22 12.64 27.25
CA GLY A 502 7.12 13.94 26.61
C GLY A 502 5.83 14.70 26.99
N PRO A 503 5.49 15.78 26.28
CA PRO A 503 4.38 16.66 26.67
C PRO A 503 2.99 16.03 26.58
N PHE A 504 2.84 14.85 25.96
CA PHE A 504 1.59 14.11 25.81
C PHE A 504 1.67 12.73 26.46
N LYS A 505 0.56 12.22 27.01
CA LYS A 505 0.54 10.93 27.72
C LYS A 505 0.89 9.74 26.81
N ASN A 506 0.60 9.84 25.53
CA ASN A 506 0.85 8.85 24.49
C ASN A 506 2.02 9.25 23.58
N PHE A 507 3.01 10.01 24.08
CA PHE A 507 4.09 10.56 23.24
C PHE A 507 4.82 9.49 22.42
N ASN A 508 4.99 8.28 22.97
CA ASN A 508 5.64 7.17 22.31
C ASN A 508 4.81 6.49 21.20
N GLN A 509 3.52 6.81 21.07
CA GLN A 509 2.63 6.24 20.07
C GLN A 509 3.05 6.61 18.65
N ALA A 510 3.73 7.74 18.43
CA ALA A 510 4.28 8.07 17.11
C ALA A 510 5.38 7.09 16.64
N SER A 511 5.93 6.26 17.53
CA SER A 511 6.81 5.15 17.17
C SER A 511 6.08 3.82 16.96
N SER A 512 4.75 3.76 17.07
CA SER A 512 3.96 2.52 16.96
C SER A 512 3.82 1.97 15.54
N PHE A 513 4.43 2.61 14.53
CA PHE A 513 4.38 2.12 13.16
C PHE A 513 5.74 1.95 12.49
N GLY A 514 5.86 0.88 11.72
CA GLY A 514 6.90 0.67 10.73
C GLY A 514 6.44 1.12 9.34
N VAL A 515 7.40 1.40 8.45
CA VAL A 515 7.13 1.63 7.04
C VAL A 515 8.13 0.84 6.23
N HIS A 516 7.68 0.19 5.16
CA HIS A 516 8.54 -0.49 4.20
C HIS A 516 7.98 -0.33 2.78
N LEU A 517 8.85 -0.59 1.81
CA LEU A 517 8.50 -0.65 0.39
C LEU A 517 8.61 -2.08 -0.10
N GLU A 518 7.58 -2.60 -0.74
CA GLU A 518 7.57 -3.93 -1.39
C GLU A 518 7.67 -3.77 -2.92
N TRP A 519 8.49 -4.58 -3.58
CA TRP A 519 8.62 -4.59 -5.04
C TRP A 519 8.92 -5.98 -5.57
N PHE A 520 8.60 -6.21 -6.85
CA PHE A 520 9.00 -7.44 -7.54
C PHE A 520 10.45 -7.35 -8.00
N ASN A 521 11.31 -8.16 -7.41
CA ASN A 521 12.71 -8.27 -7.80
C ASN A 521 12.82 -9.19 -9.03
N LYS A 522 13.03 -8.58 -10.20
CA LYS A 522 13.13 -9.30 -11.49
C LYS A 522 14.29 -10.31 -11.51
N SER A 523 15.40 -10.01 -10.84
CA SER A 523 16.59 -10.88 -10.84
C SER A 523 16.37 -12.18 -10.06
N SER A 524 15.59 -12.14 -8.97
CA SER A 524 15.27 -13.33 -8.18
C SER A 524 13.93 -13.96 -8.54
N GLY A 525 13.10 -13.28 -9.35
CA GLY A 525 11.73 -13.69 -9.65
C GLY A 525 10.82 -13.74 -8.41
N ARG A 526 11.07 -12.88 -7.42
CA ARG A 526 10.40 -12.92 -6.10
C ARG A 526 10.04 -11.52 -5.61
N TRP A 527 9.03 -11.45 -4.76
CA TRP A 527 8.68 -10.21 -4.05
C TRP A 527 9.60 -9.98 -2.86
N CYS A 528 10.10 -8.76 -2.76
CA CYS A 528 11.02 -8.30 -1.74
C CYS A 528 10.45 -7.08 -1.02
N LYS A 529 10.88 -6.85 0.21
CA LYS A 529 10.64 -5.60 0.95
C LYS A 529 11.93 -4.99 1.47
N VAL A 530 11.90 -3.67 1.64
CA VAL A 530 12.96 -2.89 2.29
C VAL A 530 12.35 -1.94 3.31
N ALA A 531 12.89 -1.94 4.53
CA ALA A 531 12.43 -1.04 5.58
C ALA A 531 12.80 0.42 5.28
N LEU A 532 11.90 1.34 5.64
CA LEU A 532 12.12 2.78 5.57
C LEU A 532 12.27 3.34 6.99
N ALA A 533 13.14 4.33 7.15
CA ALA A 533 13.26 5.08 8.39
C ALA A 533 13.52 6.56 8.14
N LYS A 534 12.76 7.41 8.82
CA LYS A 534 12.99 8.85 8.87
C LYS A 534 14.19 9.14 9.76
N GLY A 535 15.16 9.88 9.22
CA GLY A 535 16.28 10.37 10.01
C GLY A 535 15.81 11.27 11.17
N PRO A 536 16.53 11.32 12.30
CA PRO A 536 16.20 12.24 13.38
C PRO A 536 16.63 13.64 12.95
N TYR A 537 15.76 14.38 12.28
CA TYR A 537 16.02 15.76 11.82
C TYR A 537 15.49 16.78 12.82
N ILE A 538 15.87 16.67 14.09
CA ILE A 538 15.71 17.78 15.02
C ILE A 538 17.08 18.27 15.50
N ASP A 539 17.32 19.57 15.35
CA ASP A 539 18.45 20.25 15.99
C ASP A 539 18.01 20.66 17.40
N LEU A 540 17.97 19.68 18.32
CA LEU A 540 17.47 19.92 19.68
C LEU A 540 18.29 21.00 20.40
N ALA A 541 19.59 21.13 20.09
CA ALA A 541 20.44 22.17 20.66
C ALA A 541 19.98 23.57 20.22
N ARG A 542 19.65 23.76 18.92
CA ARG A 542 19.04 25.00 18.43
C ARG A 542 17.68 25.23 19.06
N LEU A 543 16.82 24.22 19.10
CA LEU A 543 15.45 24.34 19.63
C LEU A 543 15.44 24.69 21.13
N ALA A 544 16.36 24.12 21.90
CA ALA A 544 16.52 24.44 23.33
C ALA A 544 16.98 25.89 23.55
N ARG A 545 17.78 26.47 22.64
CA ARG A 545 18.16 27.89 22.71
C ARG A 545 17.00 28.82 22.37
N THR A 546 16.17 28.46 21.40
CA THR A 546 15.04 29.30 20.95
C THR A 546 13.77 29.08 21.75
N GLY A 547 13.68 28.02 22.57
CA GLY A 547 12.46 27.66 23.29
C GLY A 547 11.33 27.19 22.37
N ASP A 548 11.66 26.70 21.18
CA ASP A 548 10.67 26.38 20.13
C ASP A 548 10.06 24.98 20.35
N VAL A 549 9.02 24.94 21.19
CA VAL A 549 8.29 23.72 21.58
C VAL A 549 7.58 23.10 20.37
N GLU A 550 6.97 23.88 19.50
CA GLU A 550 6.19 23.34 18.37
C GLU A 550 7.10 22.67 17.32
N ALA A 551 8.27 23.26 17.01
CA ALA A 551 9.23 22.58 16.15
C ALA A 551 9.81 21.31 16.82
N CYS A 552 9.93 21.28 18.15
CA CYS A 552 10.32 20.07 18.90
C CYS A 552 9.23 18.98 18.83
N LEU A 553 7.96 19.36 18.84
CA LEU A 553 6.80 18.45 18.74
C LEU A 553 6.51 17.99 17.31
N LYS A 554 7.02 18.71 16.30
CA LYS A 554 6.72 18.43 14.88
C LYS A 554 6.88 16.96 14.48
N PRO A 555 7.96 16.22 14.84
CA PRO A 555 8.06 14.82 14.46
C PRO A 555 6.95 13.96 15.09
N TYR A 556 6.65 14.16 16.37
CA TYR A 556 5.53 13.48 17.02
C TYR A 556 4.19 13.80 16.32
N ARG A 557 3.91 15.07 16.02
CA ARG A 557 2.71 15.49 15.28
C ARG A 557 2.64 14.86 13.88
N ASP A 558 3.77 14.80 13.15
CA ASP A 558 3.86 14.14 11.85
C ASP A 558 3.50 12.65 11.94
N GLY A 559 4.01 11.93 12.95
CA GLY A 559 3.71 10.52 13.16
C GLY A 559 2.24 10.28 13.54
N MET A 560 1.71 11.08 14.45
CA MET A 560 0.30 10.99 14.85
C MET A 560 -0.66 11.36 13.72
N MET A 561 -0.29 12.29 12.83
CA MET A 561 -1.06 12.62 11.62
C MET A 561 -1.17 11.43 10.66
N ILE A 562 -0.09 10.68 10.46
CA ILE A 562 -0.09 9.45 9.65
C ILE A 562 -1.00 8.39 10.28
N ILE A 563 -0.86 8.15 11.58
CA ILE A 563 -1.70 7.20 12.33
C ILE A 563 -3.18 7.60 12.25
N GLN A 564 -3.49 8.89 12.45
CA GLN A 564 -4.85 9.42 12.37
C GLN A 564 -5.47 9.19 10.99
N ALA A 565 -4.71 9.44 9.92
CA ALA A 565 -5.18 9.25 8.56
C ALA A 565 -5.47 7.77 8.26
N LEU A 566 -4.52 6.88 8.58
CA LEU A 566 -4.62 5.45 8.28
C LEU A 566 -5.64 4.71 9.14
N ARG A 567 -5.80 5.09 10.41
CA ARG A 567 -6.82 4.51 11.30
C ARG A 567 -8.21 5.15 11.16
N GLY A 568 -8.35 6.17 10.32
CA GLY A 568 -9.62 6.88 10.16
C GLY A 568 -10.08 7.59 11.45
N ILE A 569 -9.18 8.21 12.19
CA ILE A 569 -9.52 8.87 13.47
C ILE A 569 -9.96 10.32 13.23
N ASP A 570 -11.11 10.70 13.79
CA ASP A 570 -11.57 12.09 13.92
C ASP A 570 -11.37 12.54 15.37
N TYR A 571 -10.48 13.51 15.57
CA TYR A 571 -10.20 14.05 16.91
C TYR A 571 -11.30 15.00 17.37
N THR A 572 -11.64 14.93 18.65
CA THR A 572 -12.62 15.79 19.32
C THR A 572 -12.00 16.57 20.49
N GLY A 573 -12.70 17.61 20.95
CA GLY A 573 -12.26 18.47 22.05
C GLY A 573 -11.30 19.58 21.61
N LEU A 574 -10.49 20.07 22.55
CA LEU A 574 -9.52 21.14 22.31
C LEU A 574 -8.31 20.59 21.53
N LEU A 575 -8.28 20.84 20.22
CA LEU A 575 -7.38 20.15 19.29
C LEU A 575 -5.87 20.31 19.54
N ASP A 576 -5.42 21.31 20.31
CA ASP A 576 -4.01 21.47 20.75
C ASP A 576 -2.98 21.25 19.61
N GLY A 577 -3.23 21.85 18.44
CA GLY A 577 -2.39 21.77 17.24
C GLY A 577 -2.52 20.48 16.40
N PHE A 578 -3.39 19.54 16.79
CA PHE A 578 -3.79 18.42 15.95
C PHE A 578 -4.89 18.83 14.96
N PRO A 579 -4.90 18.29 13.74
CA PRO A 579 -6.04 18.44 12.86
C PRO A 579 -7.24 17.65 13.40
N ARG A 580 -8.45 18.18 13.22
CA ARG A 580 -9.69 17.47 13.55
C ARG A 580 -9.80 16.18 12.75
N ARG A 581 -9.45 16.26 11.47
CA ARG A 581 -9.50 15.15 10.52
C ARG A 581 -8.28 15.18 9.61
N VAL A 582 -7.77 14.01 9.29
CA VAL A 582 -6.77 13.83 8.23
C VAL A 582 -7.28 12.81 7.23
N THR A 583 -7.18 13.15 5.95
CA THR A 583 -7.45 12.27 4.80
C THR A 583 -6.21 12.16 3.93
N ILE A 584 -6.11 11.09 3.13
CA ILE A 584 -5.00 10.88 2.20
C ILE A 584 -5.53 11.08 0.79
N ALA A 585 -5.33 12.29 0.23
CA ALA A 585 -5.94 12.69 -1.04
C ALA A 585 -7.44 12.32 -1.13
N SER A 586 -7.93 11.94 -2.31
CA SER A 586 -9.28 11.40 -2.52
C SER A 586 -9.37 9.89 -2.29
N GLN A 587 -8.36 9.29 -1.63
CA GLN A 587 -8.28 7.85 -1.49
C GLN A 587 -9.05 7.37 -0.26
N ASP A 588 -9.98 6.45 -0.50
CA ASP A 588 -10.60 5.67 0.56
C ASP A 588 -9.65 4.59 1.07
N ILE A 589 -9.91 4.14 2.31
CA ILE A 589 -9.26 2.99 2.91
C ILE A 589 -10.27 1.85 2.93
N SER A 590 -9.93 0.72 2.30
CA SER A 590 -10.73 -0.51 2.30
C SER A 590 -10.16 -1.47 3.34
N VAL A 591 -11.01 -1.94 4.25
CA VAL A 591 -10.68 -2.95 5.25
C VAL A 591 -10.99 -4.32 4.70
N MET A 592 -9.98 -5.19 4.68
CA MET A 592 -10.18 -6.60 4.38
C MET A 592 -10.75 -7.33 5.59
N LYS A 593 -11.90 -7.97 5.38
CA LYS A 593 -12.48 -8.94 6.32
C LYS A 593 -12.48 -10.31 5.69
N THR A 594 -12.16 -11.34 6.49
CA THR A 594 -12.20 -12.73 6.04
C THR A 594 -13.03 -13.58 6.98
N ASN A 595 -13.72 -14.56 6.42
CA ASN A 595 -14.21 -15.72 7.15
C ASN A 595 -13.50 -16.94 6.57
N HIS A 596 -12.38 -17.32 7.20
CA HIS A 596 -11.54 -18.41 6.71
C HIS A 596 -12.29 -19.74 6.66
N LEU A 597 -13.07 -20.09 7.68
CA LEU A 597 -13.80 -21.36 7.71
C LEU A 597 -14.89 -21.45 6.63
N LEU A 598 -15.55 -20.35 6.30
CA LEU A 598 -16.53 -20.32 5.20
C LEU A 598 -15.90 -20.07 3.83
N GLN A 599 -14.59 -19.79 3.78
CA GLN A 599 -13.87 -19.43 2.56
C GLN A 599 -14.46 -18.18 1.90
N GLU A 600 -14.66 -17.10 2.67
CA GLU A 600 -15.17 -15.81 2.19
C GLU A 600 -14.21 -14.67 2.54
N TYR A 601 -14.20 -13.61 1.74
CA TYR A 601 -13.60 -12.32 2.11
C TYR A 601 -14.54 -11.18 1.70
N ARG A 602 -14.38 -9.98 2.25
CA ARG A 602 -15.04 -8.75 1.81
C ARG A 602 -14.09 -7.57 1.95
N LEU A 603 -14.25 -6.60 1.05
CA LEU A 603 -13.62 -5.29 1.18
C LEU A 603 -14.70 -4.30 1.61
N GLU A 604 -14.55 -3.75 2.80
CA GLU A 604 -15.49 -2.77 3.34
C GLU A 604 -14.80 -1.42 3.47
N ARG A 605 -15.53 -0.33 3.25
CA ARG A 605 -14.98 1.01 3.52
C ARG A 605 -14.65 1.13 5.01
N GLN A 606 -13.46 1.66 5.32
CA GLN A 606 -13.08 1.95 6.69
C GLN A 606 -14.05 2.95 7.30
N VAL A 607 -14.61 2.58 8.44
CA VAL A 607 -15.43 3.50 9.24
C VAL A 607 -14.51 4.41 10.05
N ARG A 608 -14.77 5.71 9.98
CA ARG A 608 -14.04 6.67 10.81
C ARG A 608 -14.53 6.63 12.25
N VAL A 609 -13.60 6.71 13.19
CA VAL A 609 -13.88 6.65 14.63
C VAL A 609 -13.58 7.97 15.30
N SER A 610 -14.49 8.45 16.16
CA SER A 610 -14.24 9.62 16.99
C SER A 610 -13.39 9.26 18.19
N SER A 611 -12.34 10.04 18.44
CA SER A 611 -11.46 9.89 19.61
C SER A 611 -11.17 11.25 20.22
N PRO A 612 -11.03 11.39 21.55
CA PRO A 612 -10.43 12.59 22.11
C PRO A 612 -9.01 12.76 21.55
N VAL A 613 -8.62 14.02 21.38
CA VAL A 613 -7.24 14.41 21.08
C VAL A 613 -6.25 13.88 22.14
N PRO A 614 -4.99 13.58 21.78
CA PRO A 614 -3.94 13.24 22.75
C PRO A 614 -3.89 14.19 23.95
N ALA A 615 -4.07 13.65 25.16
CA ALA A 615 -4.04 14.45 26.38
C ALA A 615 -2.61 14.87 26.75
N ARG A 616 -2.45 16.12 27.20
CA ARG A 616 -1.21 16.61 27.80
C ARG A 616 -0.86 15.77 29.04
N SER A 617 0.43 15.49 29.22
CA SER A 617 0.94 14.92 30.47
C SER A 617 1.34 16.04 31.41
N ASP A 618 0.97 15.91 32.68
CA ASP A 618 1.48 16.82 33.70
C ASP A 618 2.93 16.48 34.10
N TRP A 619 3.58 17.43 34.78
CA TRP A 619 4.98 17.28 35.20
C TRP A 619 5.20 16.07 36.10
N GLN A 620 4.30 15.83 37.07
CA GLN A 620 4.47 14.76 38.06
C GLN A 620 4.37 13.38 37.40
N GLN A 621 3.45 13.21 36.45
CA GLN A 621 3.34 12.01 35.62
C GLN A 621 4.64 11.78 34.85
N ASN A 622 5.16 12.80 34.18
CA ASN A 622 6.42 12.70 33.44
C ASN A 622 7.60 12.40 34.36
N TYR A 623 7.65 13.01 35.54
CA TYR A 623 8.69 12.72 36.55
C TYR A 623 8.64 11.26 36.98
N ASN A 624 7.47 10.76 37.36
CA ASN A 624 7.29 9.37 37.77
C ASN A 624 7.61 8.38 36.64
N LEU A 625 7.25 8.70 35.40
CA LEU A 625 7.58 7.90 34.23
C LEU A 625 9.10 7.89 33.97
N MET A 626 9.77 9.04 34.09
CA MET A 626 11.23 9.13 33.95
C MET A 626 11.94 8.30 35.02
N VAL A 627 11.51 8.39 36.29
CA VAL A 627 12.05 7.56 37.38
C VAL A 627 11.86 6.08 37.09
N ARG A 628 10.63 5.68 36.74
CA ARG A 628 10.29 4.28 36.46
C ARG A 628 11.09 3.69 35.29
N GLN A 629 11.34 4.48 34.25
CA GLN A 629 11.97 3.96 33.01
C GLN A 629 13.50 4.10 33.00
N PHE A 630 14.06 5.09 33.66
CA PHE A 630 15.47 5.45 33.49
C PHE A 630 16.28 5.49 34.80
N SER A 631 15.65 5.52 35.98
CA SER A 631 16.40 5.46 37.24
C SER A 631 16.98 4.07 37.46
N CYS A 632 18.26 3.99 37.79
CA CYS A 632 18.95 2.75 38.16
C CYS A 632 20.20 3.08 39.00
N ASP A 633 20.98 2.06 39.38
CA ASP A 633 22.17 2.22 40.23
C ASP A 633 23.22 3.19 39.65
N VAL A 634 23.20 3.41 38.33
CA VAL A 634 24.14 4.28 37.60
C VAL A 634 23.47 5.51 36.98
N THR A 635 22.18 5.74 37.24
CA THR A 635 21.43 6.88 36.68
C THR A 635 20.48 7.48 37.70
N ARG A 636 20.59 8.79 37.92
CA ARG A 636 19.64 9.56 38.73
C ARG A 636 18.74 10.42 37.86
N VAL A 637 17.46 10.52 38.25
CA VAL A 637 16.48 11.45 37.68
C VAL A 637 16.38 12.66 38.60
N LEU A 638 16.86 13.81 38.13
CA LEU A 638 16.96 15.03 38.93
C LEU A 638 16.55 16.24 38.12
N VAL A 639 16.19 17.30 38.82
CA VAL A 639 15.90 18.60 38.23
C VAL A 639 17.17 19.41 38.05
N GLN A 640 18.06 19.36 39.05
CA GLN A 640 19.34 20.04 39.06
C GLN A 640 20.46 19.03 38.82
N ALA A 641 21.54 19.50 38.21
CA ALA A 641 22.71 18.66 37.99
C ALA A 641 23.30 18.23 39.34
N PRO A 642 23.64 16.93 39.51
CA PRO A 642 24.35 16.47 40.69
C PRO A 642 25.71 17.16 40.79
N THR A 643 26.24 17.25 42.01
CA THR A 643 27.58 17.77 42.24
C THR A 643 28.63 16.87 41.57
N ALA A 644 29.81 17.42 41.31
CA ALA A 644 30.81 16.70 40.53
C ALA A 644 31.38 15.45 41.22
N ASP A 645 31.28 15.41 42.56
CA ASP A 645 31.65 14.33 43.47
C ASP A 645 30.51 13.34 43.75
N ASP A 646 29.31 13.54 43.17
CA ASP A 646 28.20 12.61 43.37
C ASP A 646 28.58 11.19 42.90
N PRO A 647 28.43 10.16 43.76
CA PRO A 647 28.81 8.79 43.42
C PRO A 647 28.17 8.25 42.14
N VAL A 648 26.96 8.70 41.78
CA VAL A 648 26.32 8.24 40.53
C VAL A 648 27.09 8.70 39.28
N MET A 649 27.87 9.77 39.41
CA MET A 649 28.63 10.38 38.32
C MET A 649 30.07 9.87 38.24
N ILE A 650 30.53 9.10 39.23
CA ILE A 650 31.89 8.57 39.34
C ILE A 650 31.83 7.05 39.44
N TYR A 651 31.55 6.40 38.32
CA TYR A 651 31.54 4.93 38.26
C TYR A 651 32.94 4.34 38.06
N THR A 652 33.81 5.07 37.36
CA THR A 652 35.19 4.65 37.07
C THR A 652 36.21 5.75 37.39
N ASN A 653 37.50 5.38 37.46
CA ASN A 653 38.60 6.36 37.55
C ASN A 653 38.68 7.30 36.33
N ALA A 654 38.17 6.88 35.17
CA ALA A 654 38.06 7.76 34.00
C ALA A 654 36.95 8.81 34.19
N ASP A 655 35.82 8.41 34.78
CA ASP A 655 34.75 9.35 35.16
C ASP A 655 35.27 10.33 36.21
N ALA A 656 35.97 9.88 37.26
CA ALA A 656 36.55 10.75 38.28
C ALA A 656 37.47 11.83 37.69
N ARG A 657 38.36 11.45 36.77
CA ARG A 657 39.25 12.38 36.06
C ARG A 657 38.47 13.40 35.22
N SER A 658 37.47 12.95 34.47
CA SER A 658 36.60 13.81 33.66
C SER A 658 35.81 14.80 34.54
N SER A 659 35.35 14.32 35.70
CA SER A 659 34.65 15.09 36.72
C SER A 659 35.53 16.21 37.28
N GLY A 660 36.76 15.88 37.66
CA GLY A 660 37.73 16.84 38.18
C GLY A 660 38.11 17.92 37.16
N GLN A 661 38.18 17.59 35.88
CA GLN A 661 38.41 18.57 34.81
C GLN A 661 37.23 19.55 34.64
N LEU A 662 35.98 19.07 34.74
CA LEU A 662 34.79 19.93 34.66
C LEU A 662 34.74 20.91 35.84
N VAL A 663 35.05 20.46 37.06
CA VAL A 663 35.12 21.31 38.26
C VAL A 663 36.18 22.39 38.09
N LYS A 664 37.40 22.02 37.68
CA LYS A 664 38.48 22.98 37.45
C LYS A 664 38.13 24.02 36.38
N ALA A 665 37.32 23.64 35.40
CA ALA A 665 36.86 24.52 34.33
C ALA A 665 35.58 25.32 34.67
N GLY A 666 35.00 25.17 35.88
CA GLY A 666 33.75 25.82 36.27
C GLY A 666 32.54 25.41 35.42
N ARG A 667 32.60 24.26 34.72
CA ARG A 667 31.57 23.82 33.78
C ARG A 667 30.54 22.93 34.47
N ARG A 668 29.25 23.16 34.18
CA ARG A 668 28.15 22.29 34.61
C ARG A 668 28.12 20.99 33.80
N ARG A 669 27.69 19.91 34.46
CA ARG A 669 27.45 18.61 33.82
C ARG A 669 26.27 18.69 32.87
N ASN A 670 26.40 18.06 31.71
CA ASN A 670 25.28 17.86 30.81
C ASN A 670 24.41 16.69 31.30
N CYS A 671 23.09 16.84 31.24
CA CYS A 671 22.18 15.72 31.39
C CYS A 671 22.29 14.76 30.19
N ASP A 672 21.74 13.55 30.30
CA ASP A 672 21.83 12.56 29.23
C ASP A 672 21.12 13.06 27.95
N THR A 673 19.97 13.74 28.06
CA THR A 673 19.28 14.31 26.89
C THR A 673 20.18 15.30 26.12
N CYS A 674 20.82 16.24 26.82
CA CYS A 674 21.75 17.21 26.21
C CYS A 674 23.00 16.53 25.63
N THR A 675 23.53 15.52 26.33
CA THR A 675 24.70 14.76 25.88
C THR A 675 24.40 14.00 24.59
N LEU A 676 23.28 13.29 24.54
CA LEU A 676 22.85 12.49 23.39
C LEU A 676 22.43 13.35 22.19
N ALA A 677 21.93 14.57 22.44
CA ALA A 677 21.51 15.52 21.42
C ALA A 677 22.68 16.30 20.77
N SER A 678 23.74 16.58 21.52
CA SER A 678 24.93 17.32 21.04
C SER A 678 25.78 16.54 20.02
N ALA A 679 25.49 15.26 19.83
CA ALA A 679 26.38 14.32 19.15
C ALA A 679 26.43 14.39 17.61
N ARG A 680 26.00 15.48 16.97
CA ARG A 680 25.97 15.59 15.49
C ARG A 680 26.75 16.75 14.89
N ARG A 681 27.15 17.73 15.69
CA ARG A 681 27.96 18.90 15.27
C ARG A 681 28.73 19.29 16.51
N GLY A 682 30.02 19.61 16.43
CA GLY A 682 30.93 19.88 17.56
C GLY A 682 30.52 21.00 18.55
N TYR A 683 29.26 21.42 18.55
CA TYR A 683 28.60 22.25 19.55
C TYR A 683 28.07 21.38 20.68
N ILE A 684 28.77 21.39 21.79
CA ILE A 684 28.22 20.93 23.07
C ILE A 684 27.03 21.83 23.38
N SER A 685 25.80 21.30 23.39
CA SER A 685 24.67 22.03 23.96
C SER A 685 24.99 22.24 25.45
N VAL A 686 25.18 23.48 25.87
CA VAL A 686 25.33 23.79 27.29
C VAL A 686 24.01 23.40 27.95
N CYS A 687 24.07 22.46 28.90
CA CYS A 687 22.91 22.06 29.68
C CYS A 687 22.57 23.17 30.67
N GLU A 688 21.88 24.19 30.18
CA GLU A 688 21.44 25.34 30.95
C GLU A 688 20.09 25.07 31.60
N PRO A 689 19.90 25.43 32.89
CA PRO A 689 18.57 25.48 33.49
C PRO A 689 17.66 26.39 32.67
N ASP A 690 16.40 26.01 32.58
CA ASP A 690 15.35 26.85 32.03
C ASP A 690 14.70 27.66 33.15
N PRO A 691 15.00 28.96 33.29
CA PRO A 691 14.41 29.79 34.33
C PRO A 691 12.92 30.01 34.12
N SER A 692 12.40 29.80 32.90
CA SER A 692 10.98 29.96 32.59
C SER A 692 10.15 28.72 32.94
N HIS A 693 10.80 27.57 33.15
CA HIS A 693 10.09 26.33 33.47
C HIS A 693 9.85 26.24 34.99
N PRO A 694 8.59 26.06 35.47
CA PRO A 694 8.25 26.12 36.90
C PRO A 694 9.05 25.20 37.81
N HIS A 695 9.52 24.08 37.25
CA HIS A 695 10.28 23.07 37.97
C HIS A 695 11.80 23.20 37.82
N GLY A 696 12.36 24.08 36.98
CA GLY A 696 13.80 24.36 36.95
C GLY A 696 14.71 23.30 36.28
N CYS A 697 14.17 22.44 35.41
CA CYS A 697 14.98 21.51 34.59
C CYS A 697 15.73 22.23 33.46
N CYS A 698 16.58 21.53 32.71
CA CYS A 698 17.31 22.17 31.61
C CYS A 698 16.41 22.52 30.41
N LYS A 699 16.82 23.52 29.62
CA LYS A 699 16.10 23.99 28.41
C LYS A 699 15.77 22.90 27.40
N ALA A 700 16.56 21.83 27.31
CA ALA A 700 16.26 20.72 26.40
C ALA A 700 15.18 19.79 26.97
N CYS A 701 15.20 19.53 28.28
CA CYS A 701 14.20 18.71 28.96
C CYS A 701 12.87 19.45 29.18
N SER A 702 12.90 20.78 29.30
CA SER A 702 11.71 21.62 29.41
C SER A 702 10.84 21.54 28.15
N LEU A 703 11.44 21.46 26.95
CA LEU A 703 10.71 21.21 25.69
C LEU A 703 9.88 19.92 25.71
N PHE A 704 10.26 18.95 26.55
CA PHE A 704 9.54 17.69 26.72
C PHE A 704 8.69 17.65 28.00
N ASN A 705 8.64 18.73 28.78
CA ASN A 705 7.96 18.81 30.07
C ASN A 705 8.35 17.68 31.04
N ARG A 706 9.65 17.40 31.21
CA ARG A 706 10.14 16.27 32.04
C ARG A 706 11.47 16.60 32.76
N PRO A 707 11.84 15.87 33.84
CA PRO A 707 13.12 16.08 34.53
C PRO A 707 14.35 15.66 33.68
N CYS A 708 15.53 16.03 34.16
CA CYS A 708 16.80 15.58 33.60
C CYS A 708 17.19 14.19 34.14
N THR A 709 17.98 13.46 33.37
CA THR A 709 18.69 12.25 33.83
C THR A 709 20.19 12.51 33.81
N PHE A 710 20.90 11.92 34.76
CA PHE A 710 22.34 12.04 34.89
C PHE A 710 22.95 10.67 35.11
N THR A 711 23.90 10.34 34.22
CA THR A 711 24.56 9.04 34.17
C THR A 711 26.06 9.26 34.01
N ALA A 712 26.89 8.42 34.63
CA ALA A 712 28.33 8.42 34.39
C ALA A 712 28.64 8.18 32.90
N LEU A 713 29.59 8.94 32.33
CA LEU A 713 29.92 8.88 30.90
C LEU A 713 30.35 7.48 30.46
N SER A 714 31.10 6.77 31.32
CA SER A 714 31.51 5.39 31.06
C SER A 714 30.35 4.41 30.86
N GLN A 715 29.15 4.71 31.35
CA GLN A 715 27.96 3.86 31.24
C GLN A 715 27.08 4.18 30.03
N HIS A 716 27.29 5.33 29.36
CA HIS A 716 26.50 5.70 28.19
C HIS A 716 26.56 4.67 27.04
N PRO A 717 27.71 4.05 26.68
CA PRO A 717 27.75 3.03 25.65
C PRO A 717 26.87 1.81 25.97
N ARG A 718 26.80 1.42 27.25
CA ARG A 718 25.95 0.32 27.72
C ARG A 718 24.47 0.68 27.68
N LEU A 719 24.12 1.89 28.07
CA LEU A 719 22.72 2.32 28.24
C LEU A 719 22.11 2.86 26.94
N PHE A 720 22.88 3.52 26.09
CA PHE A 720 22.42 4.07 24.82
C PHE A 720 22.69 3.13 23.64
N GLY A 721 23.80 2.40 23.69
CA GLY A 721 24.25 1.48 22.63
C GLY A 721 25.58 1.90 22.02
N ASN A 722 26.36 0.91 21.57
CA ASN A 722 27.71 1.07 21.04
C ASN A 722 27.91 0.47 19.64
N ARG A 723 26.81 0.15 18.93
CA ARG A 723 26.83 -0.31 17.54
C ARG A 723 27.55 0.69 16.63
N GLN A 724 28.36 0.18 15.69
CA GLN A 724 28.99 1.01 14.65
C GLN A 724 27.97 1.41 13.57
N PRO A 725 28.16 2.57 12.91
CA PRO A 725 29.15 3.61 13.18
C PRO A 725 28.81 4.39 14.46
N SER A 726 29.84 4.76 15.22
CA SER A 726 29.69 5.65 16.37
C SER A 726 29.45 7.10 15.93
N ARG A 727 28.53 7.81 16.60
CA ARG A 727 28.36 9.28 16.49
C ARG A 727 29.61 10.03 16.95
N HIS A 728 30.33 9.46 17.92
CA HIS A 728 31.59 9.98 18.45
C HIS A 728 32.61 8.86 18.58
N VAL A 729 33.76 9.01 17.94
CA VAL A 729 34.90 8.09 18.08
C VAL A 729 35.35 8.01 19.55
N ASN A 730 35.31 9.13 20.28
CA ASN A 730 35.80 9.22 21.67
C ASN A 730 34.84 8.67 22.73
N TYR A 731 33.54 8.60 22.44
CA TYR A 731 32.51 8.17 23.42
C TYR A 731 31.82 6.84 23.03
N GLY A 732 32.08 6.32 21.82
CA GLY A 732 31.55 5.04 21.37
C GLY A 732 30.02 4.96 21.29
N LEU A 733 29.31 6.10 21.23
CA LEU A 733 27.85 6.13 21.19
C LEU A 733 27.33 5.84 19.79
N SER A 734 26.41 4.90 19.67
CA SER A 734 25.87 4.47 18.38
C SER A 734 25.08 5.57 17.64
N VAL A 735 25.21 5.60 16.31
CA VAL A 735 24.26 6.34 15.44
C VAL A 735 22.84 5.74 15.55
N TYR A 736 22.77 4.43 15.79
CA TYR A 736 21.60 3.56 15.82
C TYR A 736 21.46 2.93 17.22
N PRO A 737 20.89 3.65 18.19
CA PRO A 737 20.91 3.21 19.59
C PRO A 737 20.05 1.97 19.82
N ASP A 738 20.63 0.94 20.43
CA ASP A 738 19.98 -0.33 20.76
C ASP A 738 19.82 -0.55 22.28
N GLY A 739 20.34 0.34 23.11
CA GLY A 739 20.21 0.30 24.58
C GLY A 739 18.91 0.92 25.11
N PRO A 740 18.60 0.74 26.41
CA PRO A 740 17.37 1.27 27.04
C PRO A 740 17.21 2.79 26.93
N PHE A 741 18.30 3.56 26.85
CA PHE A 741 18.27 5.02 26.75
C PHE A 741 17.97 5.54 25.35
N ARG A 742 17.81 4.65 24.37
CA ARG A 742 17.27 5.03 23.06
C ARG A 742 15.95 5.79 23.22
N TRP A 743 15.12 5.44 24.20
CA TRP A 743 13.84 6.10 24.46
C TRP A 743 13.92 7.51 25.08
N LEU A 744 15.11 8.05 25.32
CA LEU A 744 15.25 9.42 25.82
C LEU A 744 15.11 10.48 24.71
N ILE A 745 15.50 10.18 23.47
CA ILE A 745 15.58 11.19 22.40
C ILE A 745 14.90 10.73 21.11
N TYR A 746 14.69 11.68 20.20
CA TYR A 746 14.37 11.34 18.81
C TYR A 746 15.56 10.62 18.16
N ARG A 747 15.27 9.56 17.40
CA ARG A 747 16.28 8.64 16.90
C ARG A 747 15.84 7.88 15.65
N ARG A 748 16.82 7.21 15.05
CA ARG A 748 16.64 6.20 14.00
C ARG A 748 17.20 4.90 14.53
N ASP A 749 16.38 3.86 14.59
CA ASP A 749 16.73 2.56 15.19
C ASP A 749 17.41 1.63 14.16
N LEU A 750 17.10 1.81 12.87
CA LEU A 750 17.64 0.98 11.79
C LEU A 750 18.98 1.49 11.26
N SER A 751 19.97 0.61 11.22
CA SER A 751 21.29 0.79 10.58
C SER A 751 21.20 0.97 9.06
N ASN A 752 22.29 1.38 8.41
CA ASN A 752 22.29 1.45 6.94
C ASN A 752 22.21 0.04 6.35
N GLU A 753 22.83 -0.96 6.96
CA GLU A 753 22.77 -2.35 6.51
C GLU A 753 21.33 -2.90 6.61
N GLU A 754 20.60 -2.59 7.68
CA GLU A 754 19.19 -2.99 7.82
C GLU A 754 18.24 -2.22 6.90
N LEU A 755 18.66 -1.08 6.36
CA LEU A 755 17.93 -0.31 5.36
C LEU A 755 18.29 -0.72 3.93
N ASP A 756 19.38 -1.47 3.73
CA ASP A 756 19.81 -2.05 2.45
C ASP A 756 19.41 -3.52 2.31
N ALA A 757 19.14 -4.21 3.43
CA ALA A 757 18.67 -5.59 3.43
C ALA A 757 17.31 -5.74 2.71
N ASP A 758 17.26 -6.68 1.76
CA ASP A 758 16.05 -7.15 1.10
C ASP A 758 15.47 -8.37 1.83
N ASP A 759 14.28 -8.20 2.41
CA ASP A 759 13.56 -9.28 3.07
C ASP A 759 12.52 -9.86 2.09
N LEU A 760 12.37 -11.19 2.04
CA LEU A 760 11.32 -11.81 1.21
C LEU A 760 9.91 -11.58 1.79
N VAL A 761 8.96 -11.32 0.90
CA VAL A 761 7.53 -11.19 1.23
C VAL A 761 6.67 -12.01 0.28
N PRO A 762 5.44 -12.38 0.68
CA PRO A 762 4.47 -12.96 -0.26
C PRO A 762 4.13 -11.96 -1.36
N GLU A 763 3.64 -12.48 -2.48
CA GLU A 763 3.00 -11.66 -3.50
C GLU A 763 1.84 -10.85 -2.89
N PRO A 764 1.84 -9.51 -3.05
CA PRO A 764 0.76 -8.65 -2.59
C PRO A 764 -0.61 -9.12 -3.10
N PHE A 765 -1.62 -9.03 -2.25
CA PHE A 765 -2.99 -9.43 -2.58
C PHE A 765 -3.52 -8.76 -3.84
N GLU A 766 -3.17 -7.48 -4.03
CA GLU A 766 -3.59 -6.63 -5.13
C GLU A 766 -3.12 -7.14 -6.50
N GLU A 767 -1.93 -7.74 -6.58
CA GLU A 767 -1.39 -8.32 -7.81
C GLU A 767 -2.21 -9.52 -8.29
N ARG A 768 -2.85 -10.23 -7.35
CA ARG A 768 -3.73 -11.37 -7.65
C ARG A 768 -5.02 -10.95 -8.38
N PHE A 769 -5.37 -9.66 -8.34
CA PHE A 769 -6.49 -9.08 -9.09
C PHE A 769 -6.12 -8.66 -10.50
N GLY A 770 -4.93 -9.05 -11.02
CA GLY A 770 -4.57 -8.81 -12.40
C GLY A 770 -4.62 -7.33 -12.77
N VAL A 771 -3.58 -6.59 -12.41
CA VAL A 771 -3.36 -5.27 -13.01
C VAL A 771 -3.12 -5.49 -14.50
N SER A 772 -3.91 -4.81 -15.35
CA SER A 772 -3.66 -4.82 -16.79
C SER A 772 -2.34 -4.09 -17.05
N GLU A 773 -1.27 -4.85 -17.27
CA GLU A 773 0.04 -4.33 -17.67
C GLU A 773 -0.05 -3.52 -18.99
N GLU A 774 -1.11 -3.74 -19.78
CA GLU A 774 -1.31 -3.25 -21.14
C GLU A 774 -1.37 -1.71 -21.26
N ASP A 775 -2.26 -1.05 -20.51
CA ASP A 775 -2.40 0.41 -20.57
C ASP A 775 -1.30 1.12 -19.78
N GLU A 776 -0.80 0.46 -18.73
CA GLU A 776 0.27 0.98 -17.92
C GLU A 776 1.58 1.07 -18.72
N ASP A 777 2.01 0.02 -19.41
CA ASP A 777 3.25 0.00 -20.18
C ASP A 777 3.26 1.02 -21.32
N VAL A 778 2.11 1.20 -21.98
CA VAL A 778 1.96 2.19 -23.06
C VAL A 778 1.95 3.61 -22.50
N GLU A 779 1.25 3.89 -21.38
CA GLU A 779 1.35 5.18 -20.67
C GLU A 779 2.75 5.44 -20.09
N ALA A 780 3.54 4.40 -19.79
CA ALA A 780 4.92 4.52 -19.29
C ALA A 780 5.81 5.12 -20.36
N ALA A 781 5.79 4.51 -21.55
CA ALA A 781 6.57 4.94 -22.68
C ALA A 781 6.22 6.39 -23.08
N GLU A 782 4.95 6.79 -22.94
CA GLU A 782 4.54 8.18 -23.16
C GLU A 782 5.13 9.17 -22.13
N ARG A 783 5.24 8.79 -20.85
CA ARG A 783 5.75 9.65 -19.77
C ARG A 783 7.27 9.76 -19.74
N ASP A 784 7.99 8.68 -20.03
CA ASP A 784 9.45 8.68 -20.06
C ASP A 784 9.99 9.63 -21.14
N GLU A 785 9.27 9.81 -22.25
CA GLU A 785 9.60 10.77 -23.29
C GLU A 785 9.17 12.21 -22.97
N ALA A 786 8.02 12.39 -22.31
CA ALA A 786 7.57 13.72 -21.87
C ALA A 786 8.51 14.35 -20.83
N GLN A 787 9.26 13.52 -20.10
CA GLN A 787 10.29 13.96 -19.15
C GLN A 787 11.68 14.16 -19.76
N GLY A 788 11.80 14.08 -21.10
CA GLY A 788 13.00 14.32 -21.92
C GLY A 788 14.31 14.34 -21.15
N GLU A 789 15.12 13.28 -21.28
CA GLU A 789 16.47 13.18 -20.70
C GLU A 789 17.10 14.56 -20.54
N VAL A 790 17.11 15.07 -19.31
CA VAL A 790 17.88 16.27 -19.00
C VAL A 790 19.30 15.88 -19.35
N PRO A 791 19.92 16.50 -20.39
CA PRO A 791 21.30 16.17 -20.71
C PRO A 791 22.09 16.43 -19.44
N GLU A 792 22.93 15.47 -19.05
CA GLU A 792 23.96 15.72 -18.04
C GLU A 792 24.78 16.93 -18.52
N SER A 793 24.39 18.12 -18.08
CA SER A 793 25.24 19.30 -18.14
C SER A 793 26.32 19.06 -17.10
N ASN A 794 27.39 18.41 -17.54
CA ASN A 794 28.71 18.63 -16.97
C ASN A 794 28.91 20.13 -16.83
N GLU A 795 29.07 20.63 -15.61
CA GLU A 795 29.94 21.78 -15.31
C GLU A 795 30.06 21.98 -13.78
N GLU A 796 31.31 21.75 -13.33
CA GLU A 796 32.07 22.18 -12.13
C GLU A 796 31.49 22.10 -10.71
#